data_AF-A0A131XGF6-F1
#
_entry.id   AF-A0A131XGF6-F1
#
_cell.length_a   1.000
_cell.length_b   1.000
_cell.length_c   1.000
_cell.angle_alpha   90.00
_cell.angle_beta   90.00
_cell.angle_gamma   90.00
#
_symmetry.space_group_name_H-M   'P 1'
#
loop_
_entity.id
_entity.type
_entity.pdbx_description
1 polymer ?
#
loop_
_entity_poly.entity_id
_entity_poly.type
_entity_poly.pdbx_seq_one_letter_code
_entity_poly.pdbx_strand_id
1 'polypeptide(L)'
;WPQFIKNNLKAGFQSQSFGQTSFELLSVICQKVYSVENIGDINPALCRVYMMMFGHSRFLPLMLDTDPQVQTQKDKMLELMAVLVQCDPTLCNVEHIPIFLSAYGASLSLVDQRILYLMYLYEKNGVNVCNFKPFLWGPSAVSFYSLHKKASVSLLKQPKSEEVLNLINEDKMAATVLRFPLQLQLDVVPLESIANGNLYDPRFLLPLLFTLLSPESLVNCRQIVETRCLSLILMSLSSEVFEVRCLGCNLVMMLHHHLQGSRFTMSALWLSVLETLRNAATVTCPHVPCLVTGYLVSAIDVISNPGHFMFNAVADFLLAKPVLDIENVPDFYKMFYNYKVEHYMKRNWHLEVMVDYMRSGLDFHISKKRYIFNILLTFFMSPLCPKNTKELILKLLIAAAKIPKAARILCREQGLMMWVPAALERNSKEEGILELLFEAVHQIWKSSFVQTVRIKDLKAAKSRKQSSMSKNEEMPEESADDDDKEEESAPKEEDEAAIIRAKRESLRYYEYFPYEFLLMLFSARKYVMCSQSLDAFTMFTEQLDDTLGFVRSRETSGKSKAAENCCLPNRDIVHELFTHWKRLAAVNSVNSCRQSSQAIASVCHHWRPDDVTRPLEWLEALDFSLQHGVESLKFNESLLVWVLHWLEGPGGPDRATELVNVQKGRCLEKLLARVHWSLGEIVARGGGEDAGPIVTSVVLQIADLLFSKAAKVLAKTQCDLYKKQMVLLRVDASLPDLEKALGTSVLFSELLVRLRKAN
;
A
#
# COMPACT_ATOMS: atom_id res chain seq x y z
N TRP A 1 21.84 -4.38 37.40
CA TRP A 1 20.70 -4.95 36.62
C TRP A 1 19.34 -4.86 37.35
N PRO A 2 19.13 -5.39 38.57
CA PRO A 2 17.80 -5.36 39.22
C PRO A 2 17.18 -3.97 39.39
N GLN A 3 17.98 -2.98 39.79
CA GLN A 3 17.51 -1.60 39.93
C GLN A 3 17.08 -0.99 38.60
N PHE A 4 17.74 -1.38 37.49
CA PHE A 4 17.40 -0.91 36.16
C PHE A 4 16.03 -1.44 35.72
N ILE A 5 15.78 -2.74 35.86
CA ILE A 5 14.45 -3.32 35.58
C ILE A 5 13.38 -2.64 36.43
N LYS A 6 13.59 -2.55 37.76
CA LYS A 6 12.61 -1.98 38.68
C LYS A 6 12.27 -0.53 38.33
N ASN A 7 13.27 0.29 38.02
CA ASN A 7 13.07 1.69 37.65
C ASN A 7 12.34 1.84 36.31
N ASN A 8 12.72 1.04 35.29
CA ASN A 8 12.07 1.08 33.99
C ASN A 8 10.64 0.52 34.01
N LEU A 9 10.36 -0.54 34.80
CA LEU A 9 8.99 -1.00 34.99
C LEU A 9 8.15 0.07 35.70
N LYS A 10 8.68 0.69 36.76
CA LYS A 10 7.99 1.78 37.46
C LYS A 10 7.70 2.96 36.52
N ALA A 11 8.68 3.41 35.75
CA ALA A 11 8.51 4.46 34.74
C ALA A 11 7.50 4.02 33.67
N GLY A 12 7.64 2.79 33.19
CA GLY A 12 6.76 2.06 32.29
C GLY A 12 5.29 2.18 32.66
N PHE A 13 4.95 1.96 33.93
CA PHE A 13 3.56 2.00 34.41
C PHE A 13 3.07 3.37 34.90
N GLN A 14 3.96 4.29 35.27
CA GLN A 14 3.60 5.57 35.89
C GLN A 14 3.62 6.76 34.93
N SER A 15 4.44 6.70 33.87
CA SER A 15 4.60 7.80 32.93
C SER A 15 3.91 7.48 31.60
N GLN A 16 3.00 8.34 31.16
CA GLN A 16 2.38 8.20 29.84
C GLN A 16 3.35 8.56 28.71
N SER A 17 4.22 9.56 28.92
CA SER A 17 5.19 10.01 27.91
C SER A 17 6.40 9.09 27.75
N PHE A 18 6.90 8.51 28.85
CA PHE A 18 8.08 7.63 28.83
C PHE A 18 7.72 6.14 28.87
N GLY A 19 6.48 5.79 29.22
CA GLY A 19 6.09 4.42 29.50
C GLY A 19 6.28 3.46 28.33
N GLN A 20 5.91 3.92 27.12
CA GLN A 20 6.13 3.18 25.88
C GLN A 20 7.62 2.85 25.68
N THR A 21 8.49 3.87 25.70
CA THR A 21 9.93 3.72 25.50
C THR A 21 10.55 2.83 26.57
N SER A 22 10.10 2.91 27.82
CA SER A 22 10.59 2.04 28.90
C SER A 22 10.26 0.57 28.65
N PHE A 23 9.03 0.23 28.26
CA PHE A 23 8.66 -1.16 27.96
C PHE A 23 9.36 -1.69 26.70
N GLU A 24 9.50 -0.87 25.66
CA GLU A 24 10.21 -1.23 24.43
C GLU A 24 11.70 -1.50 24.70
N LEU A 25 12.35 -0.61 25.45
CA LEU A 25 13.74 -0.78 25.87
C LEU A 25 13.91 -2.06 26.70
N LEU A 26 13.00 -2.31 27.66
CA LEU A 26 13.01 -3.54 28.44
C LEU A 26 12.81 -4.78 27.58
N SER A 27 11.98 -4.72 26.54
CA SER A 27 11.74 -5.85 25.63
C SER A 27 13.02 -6.24 24.92
N VAL A 28 13.71 -5.28 24.30
CA VAL A 28 14.97 -5.51 23.58
C VAL A 28 16.06 -6.03 24.52
N ILE A 29 16.23 -5.39 25.68
CA ILE A 29 17.30 -5.78 26.61
C ILE A 29 16.99 -7.13 27.25
N CYS A 30 15.76 -7.40 27.69
CA CYS A 30 15.41 -8.69 28.29
C CYS A 30 15.58 -9.83 27.27
N GLN A 31 15.21 -9.61 26.01
CA GLN A 31 15.46 -10.58 24.96
C GLN A 31 16.95 -10.90 24.83
N LYS A 32 17.84 -9.90 24.89
CA LYS A 32 19.30 -10.12 24.78
C LYS A 32 19.93 -10.72 26.03
N VAL A 33 19.51 -10.27 27.22
CA VAL A 33 20.08 -10.70 28.49
C VAL A 33 19.65 -12.12 28.83
N TYR A 34 18.38 -12.48 28.61
CA TYR A 34 17.81 -13.75 29.02
C TYR A 34 17.74 -14.81 27.90
N SER A 35 18.21 -14.51 26.69
CA SER A 35 18.35 -15.52 25.61
C SER A 35 19.63 -16.36 25.69
N VAL A 36 20.52 -16.09 26.66
CA VAL A 36 21.77 -16.82 26.85
C VAL A 36 21.51 -18.11 27.63
N GLU A 37 22.19 -19.21 27.28
CA GLU A 37 21.98 -20.56 27.83
C GLU A 37 22.10 -20.67 29.37
N ASN A 38 22.66 -19.67 30.07
CA ASN A 38 22.78 -19.62 31.54
C ASN A 38 21.73 -18.69 32.20
N ILE A 39 20.43 -18.92 31.95
CA ILE A 39 19.32 -18.12 32.51
C ILE A 39 19.31 -18.13 34.06
N GLY A 40 19.78 -19.23 34.68
CA GLY A 40 19.73 -19.44 36.14
C GLY A 40 20.58 -18.50 36.99
N ASP A 41 21.64 -17.92 36.41
CA ASP A 41 22.60 -17.07 37.15
C ASP A 41 22.28 -15.56 37.08
N ILE A 42 21.25 -15.18 36.32
CA ILE A 42 20.91 -13.78 36.07
C ILE A 42 19.96 -13.28 37.17
N ASN A 43 20.38 -12.23 37.90
CA ASN A 43 19.55 -11.57 38.92
C ASN A 43 19.01 -10.21 38.42
N PRO A 44 17.68 -9.99 38.35
CA PRO A 44 16.62 -10.86 38.85
C PRO A 44 16.28 -12.00 37.88
N ALA A 45 15.90 -13.15 38.44
CA ALA A 45 15.32 -14.23 37.66
C ALA A 45 14.05 -13.75 36.93
N LEU A 46 13.77 -14.31 35.74
CA LEU A 46 12.68 -13.85 34.88
C LEU A 46 11.31 -13.92 35.58
N CYS A 47 11.09 -14.96 36.40
CA CYS A 47 9.88 -15.09 37.22
C CYS A 47 9.66 -13.91 38.16
N ARG A 48 10.72 -13.33 38.73
CA ARG A 48 10.61 -12.13 39.57
C ARG A 48 10.24 -10.90 38.75
N VAL A 49 10.78 -10.75 37.54
CA VAL A 49 10.42 -9.65 36.64
C VAL A 49 8.94 -9.73 36.27
N TYR A 50 8.49 -10.93 35.88
CA TYR A 50 7.09 -11.19 35.52
C TYR A 50 6.14 -10.94 36.71
N MET A 51 6.51 -11.40 37.91
CA MET A 51 5.77 -11.10 39.16
C MET A 51 5.75 -9.61 39.50
N MET A 52 6.85 -8.87 39.26
CA MET A 52 6.87 -7.42 39.46
C MET A 52 5.88 -6.69 38.55
N MET A 53 5.65 -7.19 37.33
CA MET A 53 4.64 -6.63 36.42
C MET A 53 3.22 -6.89 36.96
N PHE A 54 2.84 -8.15 37.21
CA PHE A 54 1.50 -8.48 37.71
C PHE A 54 1.20 -7.86 39.08
N GLY A 55 2.22 -7.74 39.94
CA GLY A 55 2.10 -7.13 41.27
C GLY A 55 2.09 -5.59 41.25
N HIS A 56 2.36 -4.94 40.11
CA HIS A 56 2.34 -3.48 40.03
C HIS A 56 0.91 -2.95 40.13
N SER A 57 0.66 -1.97 41.01
CA SER A 57 -0.68 -1.44 41.28
C SER A 57 -1.41 -0.86 40.05
N ARG A 58 -0.64 -0.41 39.04
CA ARG A 58 -1.15 0.11 37.77
C ARG A 58 -1.25 -0.92 36.65
N PHE A 59 -0.84 -2.19 36.87
CA PHE A 59 -0.91 -3.22 35.84
C PHE A 59 -2.34 -3.50 35.40
N LEU A 60 -3.22 -3.90 36.33
CA LEU A 60 -4.60 -4.21 35.98
C LEU A 60 -5.38 -2.99 35.43
N PRO A 61 -5.24 -1.77 36.00
CA PRO A 61 -5.78 -0.55 35.39
C PRO A 61 -5.32 -0.33 33.94
N LEU A 62 -4.01 -0.44 33.66
CA LEU A 62 -3.46 -0.28 32.31
C LEU A 62 -3.95 -1.39 31.36
N MET A 63 -4.02 -2.62 31.86
CA MET A 63 -4.43 -3.79 31.09
C MET A 63 -5.91 -3.73 30.68
N LEU A 64 -6.78 -3.17 31.51
CA LEU A 64 -8.21 -3.02 31.22
C LEU A 64 -8.56 -1.65 30.59
N ASP A 65 -7.59 -0.76 30.42
CA ASP A 65 -7.81 0.57 29.86
C ASP A 65 -8.16 0.50 28.36
N THR A 66 -9.18 1.26 27.98
CA THR A 66 -9.67 1.40 26.61
C THR A 66 -9.40 2.78 26.02
N ASP A 67 -8.75 3.69 26.76
CA ASP A 67 -8.36 5.01 26.26
C ASP A 67 -7.36 4.85 25.09
N PRO A 68 -7.64 5.44 23.90
CA PRO A 68 -6.71 5.47 22.77
C PRO A 68 -5.32 5.99 23.12
N GLN A 69 -5.20 6.95 24.04
CA GLN A 69 -3.92 7.56 24.44
C GLN A 69 -3.00 6.60 25.20
N VAL A 70 -3.55 5.48 25.69
CA VAL A 70 -2.85 4.49 26.50
C VAL A 70 -2.57 3.21 25.73
N GLN A 71 -3.20 3.00 24.56
CA GLN A 71 -3.08 1.77 23.78
C GLN A 71 -1.64 1.48 23.34
N THR A 72 -0.86 2.50 22.96
CA THR A 72 0.55 2.31 22.56
C THR A 72 1.42 1.85 23.72
N GLN A 73 1.19 2.40 24.92
CA GLN A 73 1.86 1.97 26.15
C GLN A 73 1.49 0.53 26.51
N LYS A 74 0.20 0.19 26.39
CA LYS A 74 -0.34 -1.16 26.63
C LYS A 74 0.21 -2.18 25.63
N ASP A 75 0.31 -1.83 24.34
CA ASP A 75 0.93 -2.66 23.31
C ASP A 75 2.37 -3.03 23.67
N LYS A 76 3.20 -2.04 24.03
CA LYS A 76 4.60 -2.28 24.42
C LYS A 76 4.73 -3.07 25.72
N MET A 77 3.82 -2.89 26.68
CA MET A 77 3.76 -3.74 27.87
C MET A 77 3.48 -5.20 27.50
N LEU A 78 2.52 -5.46 26.60
CA LEU A 78 2.18 -6.81 26.15
C LEU A 78 3.29 -7.45 25.32
N GLU A 79 3.97 -6.65 24.50
CA GLU A 79 5.19 -7.06 23.78
C GLU A 79 6.28 -7.52 24.75
N LEU A 80 6.55 -6.75 25.81
CA LEU A 80 7.48 -7.15 26.86
C LEU A 80 7.05 -8.47 27.50
N MET A 81 5.77 -8.62 27.87
CA MET A 81 5.26 -9.86 28.47
C MET A 81 5.47 -11.06 27.54
N ALA A 82 5.24 -10.90 26.24
CA ALA A 82 5.42 -11.96 25.26
C ALA A 82 6.91 -12.35 25.14
N VAL A 83 7.82 -11.37 25.10
CA VAL A 83 9.26 -11.61 25.10
C VAL A 83 9.69 -12.38 26.36
N LEU A 84 9.20 -11.99 27.54
CA LEU A 84 9.53 -12.70 28.78
C LEU A 84 9.07 -14.17 28.72
N VAL A 85 7.84 -14.43 28.26
CA VAL A 85 7.30 -15.79 28.13
C VAL A 85 8.07 -16.63 27.10
N GLN A 86 8.58 -16.01 26.04
CA GLN A 86 9.43 -16.70 25.06
C GLN A 86 10.79 -17.07 25.64
N CYS A 87 11.37 -16.23 26.51
CA CYS A 87 12.63 -16.51 27.18
C CYS A 87 12.50 -17.59 28.26
N ASP A 88 11.38 -17.65 28.99
CA ASP A 88 11.10 -18.67 30.00
C ASP A 88 9.63 -19.14 29.94
N PRO A 89 9.37 -20.32 29.32
CA PRO A 89 8.04 -20.90 29.25
C PRO A 89 7.37 -21.17 30.62
N THR A 90 8.16 -21.35 31.69
CA THR A 90 7.64 -21.69 33.03
C THR A 90 6.84 -20.56 33.67
N LEU A 91 6.89 -19.35 33.10
CA LEU A 91 6.09 -18.19 33.53
C LEU A 91 4.58 -18.34 33.26
N CYS A 92 4.19 -19.27 32.40
CA CYS A 92 2.79 -19.43 32.00
C CYS A 92 1.95 -20.02 33.15
N ASN A 93 1.00 -19.24 33.66
CA ASN A 93 0.07 -19.66 34.71
C ASN A 93 -1.39 -19.53 34.23
N VAL A 94 -2.19 -20.57 34.47
CA VAL A 94 -3.62 -20.61 34.10
C VAL A 94 -4.43 -19.45 34.71
N GLU A 95 -4.04 -18.95 35.88
CA GLU A 95 -4.68 -17.83 36.57
C GLU A 95 -4.55 -16.48 35.82
N HIS A 96 -3.63 -16.37 34.86
CA HIS A 96 -3.49 -15.16 34.03
C HIS A 96 -4.52 -15.09 32.89
N ILE A 97 -5.07 -16.24 32.46
CA ILE A 97 -5.98 -16.32 31.31
C ILE A 97 -7.24 -15.46 31.49
N PRO A 98 -7.93 -15.47 32.67
CA PRO A 98 -9.05 -14.56 32.90
C PRO A 98 -8.73 -13.08 32.72
N ILE A 99 -7.52 -12.64 33.08
CA ILE A 99 -7.08 -11.24 32.93
C ILE A 99 -6.90 -10.91 31.45
N PHE A 100 -6.32 -11.83 30.68
CA PHE A 100 -6.15 -11.67 29.23
C PHE A 100 -7.51 -11.60 28.53
N LEU A 101 -8.42 -12.54 28.82
CA LEU A 101 -9.79 -12.53 28.27
C LEU A 101 -10.57 -11.27 28.64
N SER A 102 -10.39 -10.77 29.87
CA SER A 102 -11.00 -9.52 30.34
C SER A 102 -10.52 -8.28 29.59
N ALA A 103 -9.26 -8.27 29.17
CA ALA A 103 -8.65 -7.18 28.42
C ALA A 103 -8.84 -7.28 26.89
N TYR A 104 -9.31 -8.42 26.41
CA TYR A 104 -9.41 -8.75 25.00
C TYR A 104 -10.74 -8.29 24.39
N GLY A 105 -10.67 -7.59 23.26
CA GLY A 105 -11.82 -7.06 22.50
C GLY A 105 -12.18 -7.87 21.25
N ALA A 106 -11.54 -9.04 21.05
CA ALA A 106 -11.69 -9.89 19.86
C ALA A 106 -11.38 -9.19 18.52
N SER A 107 -10.62 -8.09 18.53
CA SER A 107 -10.38 -7.26 17.34
C SER A 107 -9.03 -7.51 16.66
N LEU A 108 -8.88 -6.98 15.44
CA LEU A 108 -7.58 -6.89 14.77
C LEU A 108 -6.73 -5.72 15.28
N SER A 109 -7.09 -5.00 16.35
CA SER A 109 -6.19 -3.99 16.93
C SER A 109 -4.87 -4.65 17.36
N LEU A 110 -3.75 -3.93 17.26
CA LEU A 110 -2.44 -4.50 17.59
C LEU A 110 -2.41 -5.03 19.03
N VAL A 111 -3.03 -4.31 19.98
CA VAL A 111 -3.20 -4.74 21.37
C VAL A 111 -3.93 -6.08 21.48
N ASP A 112 -5.08 -6.24 20.82
CA ASP A 112 -5.81 -7.51 20.84
C ASP A 112 -5.01 -8.64 20.19
N GLN A 113 -4.31 -8.35 19.08
CA GLN A 113 -3.42 -9.34 18.46
C GLN A 113 -2.30 -9.79 19.42
N ARG A 114 -1.73 -8.88 20.23
CA ARG A 114 -0.74 -9.22 21.26
C ARG A 114 -1.34 -10.06 22.39
N ILE A 115 -2.57 -9.74 22.83
CA ILE A 115 -3.26 -10.52 23.86
C ILE A 115 -3.57 -11.94 23.36
N LEU A 116 -4.09 -12.06 22.14
CA LEU A 116 -4.34 -13.37 21.51
C LEU A 116 -3.03 -14.16 21.37
N TYR A 117 -1.94 -13.49 20.98
CA TYR A 117 -0.62 -14.11 20.90
C TYR A 117 -0.11 -14.61 22.25
N LEU A 118 -0.28 -13.82 23.31
CA LEU A 118 0.06 -14.26 24.68
C LEU A 118 -0.74 -15.49 25.09
N MET A 119 -2.05 -15.52 24.85
CA MET A 119 -2.87 -16.70 25.13
C MET A 119 -2.42 -17.92 24.33
N TYR A 120 -2.04 -17.74 23.06
CA TYR A 120 -1.44 -18.78 22.23
C TYR A 120 -0.10 -19.29 22.78
N LEU A 121 0.79 -18.40 23.24
CA LEU A 121 2.05 -18.80 23.88
C LEU A 121 1.80 -19.61 25.16
N TYR A 122 0.80 -19.23 25.95
CA TYR A 122 0.40 -19.97 27.15
C TYR A 122 -0.09 -21.38 26.80
N GLU A 123 -0.97 -21.49 25.80
CA GLU A 123 -1.47 -22.78 25.31
C GLU A 123 -0.34 -23.66 24.77
N LYS A 124 0.55 -23.08 23.95
CA LYS A 124 1.74 -23.75 23.41
C LYS A 124 2.68 -24.26 24.50
N ASN A 125 2.78 -23.55 25.62
CA ASN A 125 3.62 -23.91 26.76
C ASN A 125 2.89 -24.77 27.82
N GLY A 126 1.76 -25.40 27.46
CA GLY A 126 1.11 -26.43 28.28
C GLY A 126 0.00 -25.93 29.23
N VAL A 127 -0.35 -24.64 29.20
CA VAL A 127 -1.52 -24.14 29.93
C VAL A 127 -2.79 -24.56 29.21
N ASN A 128 -3.71 -25.23 29.92
CA ASN A 128 -4.98 -25.65 29.35
C ASN A 128 -5.97 -24.48 29.23
N VAL A 129 -5.80 -23.65 28.20
CA VAL A 129 -6.68 -22.53 27.86
C VAL A 129 -8.08 -23.01 27.43
N CYS A 130 -8.20 -24.25 26.95
CA CYS A 130 -9.47 -24.84 26.54
C CYS A 130 -10.49 -24.98 27.69
N ASN A 131 -10.06 -24.99 28.95
CA ASN A 131 -10.98 -25.02 30.10
C ASN A 131 -11.91 -23.78 30.17
N PHE A 132 -11.54 -22.68 29.52
CA PHE A 132 -12.31 -21.45 29.45
C PHE A 132 -13.22 -21.35 28.21
N LYS A 133 -13.28 -22.40 27.39
CA LYS A 133 -14.13 -22.47 26.18
C LYS A 133 -15.55 -22.94 26.52
N PRO A 134 -16.61 -22.27 26.02
CA PRO A 134 -16.56 -21.16 25.07
C PRO A 134 -16.17 -19.84 25.74
N PHE A 135 -15.31 -19.08 25.09
CA PHE A 135 -14.71 -17.88 25.68
C PHE A 135 -15.74 -16.73 25.78
N LEU A 136 -15.89 -16.17 26.98
CA LEU A 136 -16.31 -14.78 27.15
C LEU A 136 -15.07 -13.87 27.09
N TRP A 137 -15.22 -12.67 26.54
CA TRP A 137 -14.15 -11.67 26.47
C TRP A 137 -14.66 -10.27 26.88
N GLY A 138 -13.71 -9.36 27.10
CA GLY A 138 -13.99 -7.96 27.45
C GLY A 138 -14.70 -7.81 28.82
N PRO A 139 -15.59 -6.82 28.96
CA PRO A 139 -16.30 -6.56 30.23
C PRO A 139 -17.09 -7.77 30.76
N SER A 140 -17.63 -8.61 29.88
CA SER A 140 -18.36 -9.83 30.25
C SER A 140 -17.45 -10.91 30.84
N ALA A 141 -16.18 -10.96 30.43
CA ALA A 141 -15.18 -11.83 31.07
C ALA A 141 -14.82 -11.33 32.47
N VAL A 142 -14.74 -10.01 32.69
CA VAL A 142 -14.49 -9.43 34.02
C VAL A 142 -15.57 -9.88 35.01
N SER A 143 -16.84 -9.70 34.66
CA SER A 143 -17.95 -10.07 35.53
C SER A 143 -18.01 -11.58 35.76
N PHE A 144 -17.81 -12.39 34.72
CA PHE A 144 -17.88 -13.84 34.82
C PHE A 144 -16.75 -14.45 35.66
N TYR A 145 -15.49 -14.17 35.32
CA TYR A 145 -14.36 -14.82 35.99
C TYR A 145 -14.07 -14.25 37.38
N SER A 146 -14.46 -12.99 37.66
CA SER A 146 -14.28 -12.43 39.01
C SER A 146 -15.18 -13.09 40.06
N LEU A 147 -16.38 -13.55 39.69
CA LEU A 147 -17.31 -14.26 40.55
C LEU A 147 -16.82 -15.67 40.93
N HIS A 148 -15.90 -16.24 40.13
CA HIS A 148 -15.41 -17.60 40.29
C HIS A 148 -14.00 -17.71 40.89
N LYS A 149 -13.42 -16.62 41.41
CA LYS A 149 -12.07 -16.59 42.03
C LYS A 149 -11.79 -17.65 43.12
N LYS A 150 -12.83 -18.29 43.69
CA LYS A 150 -12.71 -19.31 44.74
C LYS A 150 -12.98 -20.74 44.26
N ALA A 151 -13.47 -20.91 43.03
CA ALA A 151 -13.69 -22.22 42.43
C ALA A 151 -12.44 -22.61 41.62
N SER A 152 -12.05 -23.88 41.67
CA SER A 152 -11.01 -24.37 40.77
C SER A 152 -11.47 -24.23 39.31
N VAL A 153 -10.53 -23.98 38.39
CA VAL A 153 -10.82 -23.81 36.95
C VAL A 153 -11.63 -24.98 36.38
N SER A 154 -11.47 -26.18 36.94
CA SER A 154 -12.22 -27.40 36.55
C SER A 154 -13.70 -27.41 36.98
N LEU A 155 -14.12 -26.51 37.88
CA LEU A 155 -15.49 -26.36 38.39
C LEU A 155 -16.19 -25.11 37.84
N LEU A 156 -15.54 -24.39 36.91
CA LEU A 156 -16.16 -23.27 36.21
C LEU A 156 -17.36 -23.77 35.40
N LYS A 157 -18.52 -23.15 35.63
CA LYS A 157 -19.69 -23.38 34.79
C LYS A 157 -19.36 -22.91 33.38
N GLN A 158 -19.74 -23.66 32.36
CA GLN A 158 -19.53 -23.21 30.98
C GLN A 158 -20.55 -22.13 30.59
N PRO A 159 -20.12 -21.03 29.92
CA PRO A 159 -21.03 -20.04 29.35
C PRO A 159 -21.97 -20.68 28.32
N LYS A 160 -23.19 -20.16 28.21
CA LYS A 160 -24.12 -20.61 27.17
C LYS A 160 -23.76 -19.99 25.82
N SER A 161 -24.04 -20.69 24.72
CA SER A 161 -23.85 -20.19 23.36
C SER A 161 -24.49 -18.81 23.14
N GLU A 162 -25.69 -18.58 23.70
CA GLU A 162 -26.40 -17.30 23.60
C GLU A 162 -25.66 -16.14 24.28
N GLU A 163 -25.03 -16.40 25.43
CA GLU A 163 -24.25 -15.38 26.17
C GLU A 163 -23.03 -14.93 25.38
N VAL A 164 -22.38 -15.88 24.68
CA VAL A 164 -21.22 -15.62 23.83
C VAL A 164 -21.61 -14.87 22.57
N LEU A 165 -22.68 -15.30 21.89
CA LEU A 165 -23.17 -14.63 20.67
C LEU A 165 -23.66 -13.20 20.93
N ASN A 166 -24.17 -12.91 22.13
CA ASN A 166 -24.55 -11.55 22.54
C ASN A 166 -23.35 -10.58 22.68
N LEU A 167 -22.11 -11.08 22.71
CA LEU A 167 -20.91 -10.23 22.70
C LEU A 167 -20.56 -9.70 21.30
N ILE A 168 -21.19 -10.25 20.25
CA ILE A 168 -20.92 -9.86 18.87
C ILE A 168 -21.69 -8.58 18.56
N ASN A 169 -20.96 -7.50 18.29
CA ASN A 169 -21.47 -6.24 17.82
C ASN A 169 -21.78 -6.34 16.32
N GLU A 170 -23.00 -5.96 15.96
CA GLU A 170 -23.54 -6.09 14.62
C GLU A 170 -22.75 -5.27 13.58
N ASP A 171 -22.49 -3.99 13.86
CA ASP A 171 -21.77 -3.08 12.95
C ASP A 171 -20.32 -3.52 12.73
N LYS A 172 -19.65 -3.92 13.80
CA LYS A 172 -18.28 -4.45 13.74
C LYS A 172 -18.23 -5.75 12.96
N MET A 173 -19.22 -6.64 13.10
CA MET A 173 -19.29 -7.87 12.32
C MET A 173 -19.56 -7.57 10.84
N ALA A 174 -20.49 -6.66 10.52
CA ALA A 174 -20.75 -6.24 9.14
C ALA A 174 -19.48 -5.66 8.48
N ALA A 175 -18.76 -4.78 9.20
CA ALA A 175 -17.47 -4.25 8.78
C ALA A 175 -16.40 -5.35 8.59
N THR A 176 -16.38 -6.36 9.46
CA THR A 176 -15.47 -7.51 9.40
C THR A 176 -15.73 -8.36 8.17
N VAL A 177 -16.99 -8.64 7.85
CA VAL A 177 -17.37 -9.44 6.67
C VAL A 177 -17.02 -8.70 5.38
N LEU A 178 -17.37 -7.41 5.29
CA LEU A 178 -17.05 -6.59 4.13
C LEU A 178 -15.53 -6.48 3.88
N ARG A 179 -14.75 -6.30 4.95
CA ARG A 179 -13.29 -6.13 4.89
C ARG A 179 -12.51 -7.37 5.33
N PHE A 180 -13.08 -8.57 5.17
CA PHE A 180 -12.48 -9.82 5.63
C PHE A 180 -11.04 -10.00 5.09
N PRO A 181 -10.02 -10.24 5.92
CA PRO A 181 -8.63 -10.26 5.46
C PRO A 181 -8.31 -11.56 4.70
N LEU A 182 -8.37 -11.51 3.36
CA LEU A 182 -8.28 -12.71 2.50
C LEU A 182 -6.95 -13.49 2.64
N GLN A 183 -5.86 -12.81 3.00
CA GLN A 183 -4.51 -13.37 3.11
C GLN A 183 -4.07 -13.66 4.56
N LEU A 184 -4.93 -13.40 5.55
CA LEU A 184 -4.59 -13.65 6.95
C LEU A 184 -4.52 -15.15 7.21
N GLN A 185 -3.34 -15.61 7.65
CA GLN A 185 -3.12 -16.97 8.11
C GLN A 185 -3.77 -17.19 9.48
N LEU A 186 -4.03 -18.46 9.81
CA LEU A 186 -4.52 -18.82 11.15
C LEU A 186 -3.45 -18.69 12.24
N ASP A 187 -2.19 -18.54 11.85
CA ASP A 187 -1.08 -18.31 12.78
C ASP A 187 -1.32 -17.03 13.60
N VAL A 188 -1.26 -17.20 14.93
CA VAL A 188 -1.51 -16.14 15.89
C VAL A 188 -0.24 -15.30 16.07
N VAL A 189 0.24 -14.64 15.01
CA VAL A 189 1.38 -13.71 15.10
C VAL A 189 0.86 -12.27 14.98
N PRO A 190 1.30 -11.32 15.83
CA PRO A 190 0.92 -9.92 15.70
C PRO A 190 1.42 -9.33 14.37
N LEU A 191 0.52 -8.70 13.61
CA LEU A 191 0.80 -8.11 12.30
C LEU A 191 0.29 -6.67 12.25
N GLU A 192 1.22 -5.71 12.14
CA GLU A 192 0.89 -4.28 12.09
C GLU A 192 0.16 -3.90 10.78
N SER A 193 0.50 -4.55 9.66
CA SER A 193 -0.06 -4.26 8.33
C SER A 193 -1.56 -4.50 8.21
N ILE A 194 -2.15 -5.30 9.11
CA ILE A 194 -3.59 -5.60 9.14
C ILE A 194 -4.30 -4.98 10.36
N ALA A 195 -3.57 -4.22 11.18
CA ALA A 195 -4.08 -3.77 12.47
C ALA A 195 -5.28 -2.84 12.30
N ASN A 196 -6.43 -3.23 12.85
CA ASN A 196 -7.66 -2.46 12.76
C ASN A 196 -8.63 -2.82 13.90
N GLY A 197 -8.77 -1.93 14.88
CA GLY A 197 -9.66 -2.15 16.03
C GLY A 197 -11.15 -2.21 15.68
N ASN A 198 -11.53 -1.71 14.50
CA ASN A 198 -12.91 -1.71 13.99
C ASN A 198 -13.31 -3.02 13.31
N LEU A 199 -12.43 -4.02 13.28
CA LEU A 199 -12.68 -5.35 12.71
C LEU A 199 -12.45 -6.41 13.79
N TYR A 200 -13.25 -7.47 13.78
CA TYR A 200 -12.97 -8.66 14.55
C TYR A 200 -11.80 -9.45 13.96
N ASP A 201 -11.04 -10.16 14.79
CA ASP A 201 -9.95 -11.05 14.37
C ASP A 201 -10.51 -12.43 13.98
N PRO A 202 -10.47 -12.82 12.69
CA PRO A 202 -10.96 -14.13 12.24
C PRO A 202 -10.20 -15.31 12.85
N ARG A 203 -8.94 -15.11 13.28
CA ARG A 203 -8.14 -16.15 13.95
C ARG A 203 -8.70 -16.53 15.31
N PHE A 204 -9.47 -15.63 15.93
CA PHE A 204 -10.20 -15.92 17.16
C PHE A 204 -11.65 -16.31 16.89
N LEU A 205 -12.37 -15.54 16.07
CA LEU A 205 -13.81 -15.76 15.88
C LEU A 205 -14.12 -17.07 15.13
N LEU A 206 -13.34 -17.47 14.12
CA LEU A 206 -13.63 -18.72 13.41
C LEU A 206 -13.43 -19.96 14.32
N PRO A 207 -12.33 -20.08 15.10
CA PRO A 207 -12.21 -21.16 16.10
C PRO A 207 -13.22 -21.08 17.25
N LEU A 208 -13.65 -19.88 17.64
CA LEU A 208 -14.74 -19.71 18.60
C LEU A 208 -16.05 -20.30 18.04
N LEU A 209 -16.42 -19.95 16.81
CA LEU A 209 -17.60 -20.50 16.14
C LEU A 209 -17.50 -22.03 15.97
N PHE A 210 -16.30 -22.55 15.72
CA PHE A 210 -16.07 -23.99 15.64
C PHE A 210 -16.40 -24.67 16.97
N THR A 211 -15.95 -24.07 18.08
CA THR A 211 -16.27 -24.55 19.43
C THR A 211 -17.78 -24.48 19.69
N LEU A 212 -18.42 -23.35 19.37
CA LEU A 212 -19.85 -23.16 19.60
C LEU A 212 -20.71 -24.14 18.80
N LEU A 213 -20.32 -24.46 17.55
CA LEU A 213 -21.07 -25.36 16.66
C LEU A 213 -20.72 -26.84 16.84
N SER A 214 -19.92 -27.21 17.84
CA SER A 214 -19.60 -28.62 18.12
C SER A 214 -20.87 -29.48 18.22
N PRO A 215 -20.86 -30.77 17.81
CA PRO A 215 -22.08 -31.59 17.70
C PRO A 215 -22.93 -31.67 18.97
N GLU A 216 -22.31 -31.59 20.15
CA GLU A 216 -22.96 -31.68 21.46
C GLU A 216 -23.55 -30.34 21.94
N SER A 217 -23.25 -29.23 21.26
CA SER A 217 -23.63 -27.89 21.67
C SER A 217 -25.06 -27.54 21.25
N LEU A 218 -25.86 -27.02 22.18
CA LEU A 218 -27.15 -26.40 21.83
C LEU A 218 -26.91 -24.97 21.34
N VAL A 219 -27.24 -24.72 20.06
CA VAL A 219 -27.02 -23.41 19.41
C VAL A 219 -28.32 -22.88 18.80
N ASN A 220 -28.60 -21.62 19.07
CA ASN A 220 -29.71 -20.91 18.43
C ASN A 220 -29.32 -20.51 17.00
N CYS A 221 -29.73 -21.32 16.02
CA CYS A 221 -29.43 -21.08 14.60
C CYS A 221 -29.95 -19.72 14.10
N ARG A 222 -31.06 -19.21 14.64
CA ARG A 222 -31.58 -17.89 14.29
C ARG A 222 -30.58 -16.81 14.69
N GLN A 223 -30.02 -16.88 15.91
CA GLN A 223 -29.04 -15.93 16.40
C GLN A 223 -27.74 -15.97 15.59
N ILE A 224 -27.30 -17.14 15.11
CA ILE A 224 -26.14 -17.27 14.21
C ILE A 224 -26.34 -16.48 12.90
N VAL A 225 -27.57 -16.46 12.37
CA VAL A 225 -27.90 -15.69 11.16
C VAL A 225 -28.02 -14.19 11.49
N GLU A 226 -28.77 -13.82 12.53
CA GLU A 226 -29.00 -12.42 12.94
C GLU A 226 -27.70 -11.71 13.36
N THR A 227 -26.76 -12.41 13.99
CA THR A 227 -25.44 -11.86 14.38
C THR A 227 -24.41 -11.87 13.23
N ARG A 228 -24.82 -12.21 11.99
CA ARG A 228 -23.94 -12.34 10.80
C ARG A 228 -22.79 -13.34 10.96
N CYS A 229 -22.89 -14.30 11.88
CA CYS A 229 -21.90 -15.38 12.00
C CYS A 229 -21.92 -16.28 10.75
N LEU A 230 -23.10 -16.57 10.18
CA LEU A 230 -23.19 -17.25 8.89
C LEU A 230 -22.46 -16.48 7.78
N SER A 231 -22.58 -15.15 7.76
CA SER A 231 -21.90 -14.31 6.78
C SER A 231 -20.38 -14.40 6.91
N LEU A 232 -19.84 -14.41 8.13
CA LEU A 232 -18.41 -14.60 8.39
C LEU A 232 -17.93 -15.99 7.93
N ILE A 233 -18.70 -17.04 8.21
CA ILE A 233 -18.42 -18.41 7.77
C ILE A 233 -18.35 -18.47 6.23
N LEU A 234 -19.35 -17.92 5.53
CA LEU A 234 -19.35 -17.89 4.07
C LEU A 234 -18.17 -17.10 3.51
N MET A 235 -17.81 -15.97 4.11
CA MET A 235 -16.69 -15.15 3.65
C MET A 235 -15.34 -15.86 3.82
N SER A 236 -15.19 -16.72 4.84
CA SER A 236 -13.96 -17.49 5.05
C SER A 236 -13.63 -18.47 3.90
N LEU A 237 -14.64 -18.88 3.12
CA LEU A 237 -14.48 -19.74 1.93
C LEU A 237 -13.75 -19.02 0.78
N SER A 238 -13.71 -17.68 0.82
CA SER A 238 -13.02 -16.84 -0.16
C SER A 238 -11.57 -16.53 0.21
N SER A 239 -11.11 -16.98 1.38
CA SER A 239 -9.72 -16.77 1.82
C SER A 239 -8.73 -17.40 0.84
N GLU A 240 -7.61 -16.72 0.59
CA GLU A 240 -6.48 -17.24 -0.18
C GLU A 240 -5.75 -18.35 0.60
N VAL A 241 -5.88 -18.36 1.93
CA VAL A 241 -5.27 -19.35 2.83
C VAL A 241 -6.10 -20.63 2.89
N PHE A 242 -5.47 -21.77 2.60
CA PHE A 242 -6.15 -23.06 2.50
C PHE A 242 -6.77 -23.51 3.83
N GLU A 243 -6.06 -23.31 4.94
CA GLU A 243 -6.46 -23.70 6.28
C GLU A 243 -7.71 -22.92 6.74
N VAL A 244 -7.79 -21.63 6.41
CA VAL A 244 -8.98 -20.80 6.68
C VAL A 244 -10.19 -21.33 5.92
N ARG A 245 -10.01 -21.70 4.64
CA ARG A 245 -11.09 -22.31 3.86
C ARG A 245 -11.54 -23.65 4.43
N CYS A 246 -10.59 -24.49 4.89
CA CYS A 246 -10.92 -25.76 5.54
C CYS A 246 -11.78 -25.55 6.80
N LEU A 247 -11.38 -24.59 7.64
CA LEU A 247 -12.15 -24.22 8.82
C LEU A 247 -13.55 -23.72 8.43
N GLY A 248 -13.64 -22.87 7.40
CA GLY A 248 -14.91 -22.41 6.83
C GLY A 248 -15.82 -23.53 6.34
N CYS A 249 -15.30 -24.47 5.55
CA CYS A 249 -16.04 -25.63 5.06
C CYS A 249 -16.55 -26.51 6.21
N ASN A 250 -15.73 -26.73 7.24
CA ASN A 250 -16.15 -27.47 8.43
C ASN A 250 -17.27 -26.73 9.17
N LEU A 251 -17.16 -25.41 9.34
CA LEU A 251 -18.21 -24.59 9.96
C LEU A 251 -19.53 -24.63 9.18
N VAL A 252 -19.47 -24.61 7.83
CA VAL A 252 -20.66 -24.81 6.97
C VAL A 252 -21.29 -26.17 7.25
N MET A 253 -20.49 -27.24 7.30
CA MET A 253 -20.98 -28.58 7.60
C MET A 253 -21.61 -28.67 9.00
N MET A 254 -20.97 -28.12 10.03
CA MET A 254 -21.47 -28.15 11.40
C MET A 254 -22.79 -27.37 11.51
N LEU A 255 -22.85 -26.17 10.93
CA LEU A 255 -24.08 -25.38 10.90
C LEU A 255 -25.21 -26.06 10.11
N HIS A 256 -24.90 -26.76 9.02
CA HIS A 256 -25.87 -27.57 8.30
C HIS A 256 -26.54 -28.60 9.23
N HIS A 257 -25.78 -29.34 10.03
CA HIS A 257 -26.34 -30.31 10.98
C HIS A 257 -27.22 -29.63 12.05
N HIS A 258 -26.78 -28.49 12.59
CA HIS A 258 -27.57 -27.72 13.55
C HIS A 258 -28.90 -27.24 12.95
N LEU A 259 -28.90 -26.78 11.69
CA LEU A 259 -30.10 -26.35 10.99
C LEU A 259 -31.11 -27.48 10.75
N GLN A 260 -30.65 -28.72 10.52
CA GLN A 260 -31.54 -29.88 10.33
C GLN A 260 -32.42 -30.16 11.56
N GLY A 261 -31.88 -29.95 12.76
CA GLY A 261 -32.60 -30.15 14.02
C GLY A 261 -33.27 -28.88 14.59
N SER A 262 -33.16 -27.75 13.89
CA SER A 262 -33.54 -26.46 14.45
C SER A 262 -35.02 -26.11 14.23
N ARG A 263 -35.61 -25.36 15.17
CA ARG A 263 -36.98 -24.80 15.05
C ARG A 263 -37.03 -23.44 14.35
N PHE A 264 -35.93 -23.01 13.75
CA PHE A 264 -35.87 -21.73 13.05
C PHE A 264 -36.65 -21.78 11.73
N THR A 265 -37.57 -20.85 11.51
CA THR A 265 -38.47 -20.83 10.35
C THR A 265 -37.75 -20.88 9.01
N MET A 266 -36.60 -20.21 8.87
CA MET A 266 -35.82 -20.19 7.62
C MET A 266 -34.81 -21.34 7.50
N SER A 267 -34.87 -22.36 8.36
CA SER A 267 -33.91 -23.47 8.32
C SER A 267 -33.92 -24.19 6.99
N ALA A 268 -35.11 -24.47 6.42
CA ALA A 268 -35.22 -25.16 5.14
C ALA A 268 -34.55 -24.39 3.99
N LEU A 269 -34.69 -23.07 3.96
CA LEU A 269 -34.04 -22.20 2.97
C LEU A 269 -32.52 -22.25 3.12
N TRP A 270 -32.00 -22.02 4.33
CA TRP A 270 -30.56 -22.01 4.54
C TRP A 270 -29.92 -23.40 4.38
N LEU A 271 -30.61 -24.48 4.77
CA LEU A 271 -30.21 -25.84 4.44
C LEU A 271 -30.08 -26.02 2.92
N SER A 272 -31.08 -25.59 2.15
CA SER A 272 -31.02 -25.65 0.69
C SER A 272 -29.83 -24.86 0.15
N VAL A 273 -29.57 -23.65 0.65
CA VAL A 273 -28.43 -22.83 0.19
C VAL A 273 -27.08 -23.48 0.54
N LEU A 274 -26.92 -24.00 1.76
CA LEU A 274 -25.69 -24.70 2.15
C LEU A 274 -25.50 -25.99 1.34
N GLU A 275 -26.60 -26.67 0.99
CA GLU A 275 -26.59 -27.85 0.13
C GLU A 275 -26.16 -27.53 -1.30
N THR A 276 -26.66 -26.44 -1.91
CA THR A 276 -26.23 -26.03 -3.26
C THR A 276 -24.75 -25.67 -3.31
N LEU A 277 -24.22 -25.08 -2.23
CA LEU A 277 -22.80 -24.77 -2.08
C LEU A 277 -21.96 -26.03 -1.88
N ARG A 278 -22.45 -26.99 -1.07
CA ARG A 278 -21.82 -28.31 -0.91
C ARG A 278 -21.73 -29.04 -2.25
N ASN A 279 -22.81 -29.05 -3.02
CA ASN A 279 -22.87 -29.70 -4.32
C ASN A 279 -22.00 -28.99 -5.38
N ALA A 280 -21.67 -27.72 -5.18
CA ALA A 280 -20.76 -26.97 -6.04
C ALA A 280 -19.28 -27.31 -5.79
N ALA A 281 -18.94 -27.91 -4.64
CA ALA A 281 -17.58 -28.28 -4.30
C ALA A 281 -17.12 -29.51 -5.11
N THR A 282 -16.37 -29.26 -6.18
CA THR A 282 -15.75 -30.32 -7.02
C THR A 282 -14.41 -30.82 -6.47
N VAL A 283 -13.85 -30.09 -5.50
CA VAL A 283 -12.59 -30.39 -4.81
C VAL A 283 -12.76 -30.14 -3.31
N THR A 284 -11.85 -30.69 -2.50
CA THR A 284 -11.82 -30.41 -1.06
C THR A 284 -11.53 -28.93 -0.81
N CYS A 285 -12.39 -28.27 -0.03
CA CYS A 285 -12.24 -26.89 0.41
C CYS A 285 -12.02 -25.90 -0.75
N PRO A 286 -12.99 -25.79 -1.69
CA PRO A 286 -12.86 -24.99 -2.90
C PRO A 286 -12.60 -23.52 -2.55
N HIS A 287 -11.77 -22.86 -3.36
CA HIS A 287 -11.61 -21.41 -3.27
C HIS A 287 -12.79 -20.75 -3.97
N VAL A 288 -13.76 -20.27 -3.19
CA VAL A 288 -14.95 -19.62 -3.71
C VAL A 288 -14.61 -18.15 -4.03
N PRO A 289 -15.05 -17.58 -5.17
CA PRO A 289 -14.84 -16.16 -5.44
C PRO A 289 -15.57 -15.28 -4.42
N CYS A 290 -14.98 -14.16 -4.02
CA CYS A 290 -15.59 -13.15 -3.15
C CYS A 290 -16.91 -12.65 -3.73
N LEU A 291 -17.04 -12.50 -5.05
CA LEU A 291 -18.31 -12.10 -5.69
C LEU A 291 -19.44 -13.09 -5.43
N VAL A 292 -19.13 -14.38 -5.30
CA VAL A 292 -20.11 -15.43 -5.02
C VAL A 292 -20.47 -15.43 -3.54
N THR A 293 -19.47 -15.47 -2.65
CA THR A 293 -19.73 -15.43 -1.19
C THR A 293 -20.38 -14.11 -0.78
N GLY A 294 -19.96 -13.00 -1.39
CA GLY A 294 -20.49 -11.67 -1.18
C GLY A 294 -21.97 -11.56 -1.56
N TYR A 295 -22.37 -12.15 -2.69
CA TYR A 295 -23.78 -12.25 -3.04
C TYR A 295 -24.56 -13.04 -1.98
N LEU A 296 -24.06 -14.20 -1.53
CA LEU A 296 -24.72 -14.99 -0.49
C LEU A 296 -24.81 -14.24 0.84
N VAL A 297 -23.76 -13.49 1.20
CA VAL A 297 -23.75 -12.62 2.39
C VAL A 297 -24.82 -11.55 2.27
N SER A 298 -24.86 -10.81 1.16
CA SER A 298 -25.89 -9.77 0.95
C SER A 298 -27.29 -10.38 0.86
N ALA A 299 -27.42 -11.62 0.40
CA ALA A 299 -28.68 -12.34 0.39
C ALA A 299 -29.20 -12.63 1.81
N ILE A 300 -28.32 -12.85 2.80
CA ILE A 300 -28.75 -13.04 4.20
C ILE A 300 -29.50 -11.80 4.70
N ASP A 301 -28.98 -10.61 4.43
CA ASP A 301 -29.62 -9.35 4.83
C ASP A 301 -30.95 -9.14 4.11
N VAL A 302 -31.00 -9.44 2.81
CA VAL A 302 -32.23 -9.34 2.01
C VAL A 302 -33.31 -10.31 2.48
N ILE A 303 -32.96 -11.58 2.70
CA ILE A 303 -33.91 -12.63 3.09
C ILE A 303 -34.42 -12.44 4.53
N SER A 304 -33.59 -11.86 5.40
CA SER A 304 -33.99 -11.54 6.78
C SER A 304 -35.07 -10.45 6.84
N ASN A 305 -35.29 -9.70 5.76
CA ASN A 305 -36.34 -8.70 5.64
C ASN A 305 -37.30 -9.01 4.46
N PRO A 306 -38.44 -9.68 4.71
CA PRO A 306 -39.44 -9.98 3.67
C PRO A 306 -39.98 -8.76 2.92
N GLY A 307 -39.90 -7.55 3.50
CA GLY A 307 -40.30 -6.29 2.86
C GLY A 307 -39.24 -5.71 1.92
N HIS A 308 -38.06 -6.32 1.81
CA HIS A 308 -36.97 -5.83 0.98
C HIS A 308 -37.29 -5.98 -0.52
N PHE A 309 -37.03 -4.94 -1.31
CA PHE A 309 -37.37 -4.91 -2.76
C PHE A 309 -36.67 -5.99 -3.60
N MET A 310 -35.53 -6.51 -3.10
CA MET A 310 -34.79 -7.63 -3.71
C MET A 310 -35.28 -9.02 -3.28
N PHE A 311 -36.16 -9.14 -2.28
CA PHE A 311 -36.49 -10.42 -1.64
C PHE A 311 -36.83 -11.51 -2.65
N ASN A 312 -37.83 -11.28 -3.50
CA ASN A 312 -38.25 -12.26 -4.51
C ASN A 312 -37.12 -12.58 -5.50
N ALA A 313 -36.37 -11.58 -5.97
CA ALA A 313 -35.34 -11.79 -6.97
C ALA A 313 -34.17 -12.63 -6.44
N VAL A 314 -33.79 -12.41 -5.17
CA VAL A 314 -32.75 -13.16 -4.48
C VAL A 314 -33.24 -14.56 -4.11
N ALA A 315 -34.45 -14.69 -3.56
CA ALA A 315 -35.04 -15.98 -3.22
C ALA A 315 -35.19 -16.88 -4.47
N ASP A 316 -35.68 -16.31 -5.57
CA ASP A 316 -35.78 -17.01 -6.86
C ASP A 316 -34.43 -17.54 -7.32
N PHE A 317 -33.35 -16.75 -7.20
CA PHE A 317 -32.01 -17.17 -7.60
C PHE A 317 -31.48 -18.29 -6.69
N LEU A 318 -31.57 -18.11 -5.37
CA LEU A 318 -31.07 -19.08 -4.39
C LEU A 318 -31.75 -20.45 -4.51
N LEU A 319 -33.03 -20.47 -4.90
CA LEU A 319 -33.84 -21.68 -5.04
C LEU A 319 -33.88 -22.21 -6.49
N ALA A 320 -33.26 -21.52 -7.46
CA ALA A 320 -33.38 -21.85 -8.87
C ALA A 320 -32.74 -23.19 -9.26
N LYS A 321 -31.62 -23.55 -8.61
CA LYS A 321 -30.77 -24.67 -9.03
C LYS A 321 -30.27 -25.47 -7.83
N PRO A 322 -30.14 -26.81 -7.94
CA PRO A 322 -29.62 -27.66 -6.87
C PRO A 322 -28.09 -27.57 -6.68
N VAL A 323 -27.39 -26.88 -7.56
CA VAL A 323 -25.94 -26.64 -7.52
C VAL A 323 -25.68 -25.16 -7.78
N LEU A 324 -24.95 -24.51 -6.88
CA LEU A 324 -24.57 -23.11 -7.03
C LEU A 324 -23.39 -23.02 -8.01
N ASP A 325 -23.52 -22.19 -9.04
CA ASP A 325 -22.45 -21.98 -10.01
C ASP A 325 -21.40 -21.01 -9.45
N ILE A 326 -20.37 -21.54 -8.80
CA ILE A 326 -19.27 -20.76 -8.22
C ILE A 326 -18.26 -20.27 -9.28
N GLU A 327 -18.40 -20.66 -10.55
CA GLU A 327 -17.50 -20.25 -11.64
C GLU A 327 -18.02 -19.03 -12.43
N ASN A 328 -19.19 -18.51 -12.06
CA ASN A 328 -19.83 -17.39 -12.73
C ASN A 328 -20.31 -16.35 -11.71
N VAL A 329 -20.43 -15.09 -12.15
CA VAL A 329 -21.01 -14.04 -11.30
C VAL A 329 -22.50 -14.32 -11.08
N PRO A 330 -22.98 -14.38 -9.82
CA PRO A 330 -24.36 -14.71 -9.49
C PRO A 330 -25.37 -13.80 -10.20
N ASP A 331 -26.33 -14.41 -10.91
CA ASP A 331 -27.49 -13.77 -11.54
C ASP A 331 -27.25 -12.52 -12.43
N PHE A 332 -26.01 -12.27 -12.86
CA PHE A 332 -25.62 -11.00 -13.49
C PHE A 332 -26.51 -10.60 -14.68
N TYR A 333 -26.72 -11.51 -15.64
CA TYR A 333 -27.45 -11.18 -16.86
C TYR A 333 -28.93 -10.88 -16.61
N LYS A 334 -29.57 -11.66 -15.72
CA LYS A 334 -30.96 -11.44 -15.32
C LYS A 334 -31.10 -10.10 -14.60
N MET A 335 -30.12 -9.77 -13.76
CA MET A 335 -30.09 -8.51 -13.02
C MET A 335 -29.77 -7.29 -13.89
N PHE A 336 -28.93 -7.45 -14.91
CA PHE A 336 -28.43 -6.32 -15.68
C PHE A 336 -29.31 -5.98 -16.90
N TYR A 337 -29.73 -6.98 -17.69
CA TYR A 337 -30.38 -6.79 -19.00
C TYR A 337 -31.90 -6.57 -18.98
N ASN A 338 -32.50 -6.34 -17.81
CA ASN A 338 -33.93 -6.10 -17.72
C ASN A 338 -34.26 -4.62 -17.98
N TYR A 339 -35.16 -4.38 -18.94
CA TYR A 339 -35.51 -3.06 -19.46
C TYR A 339 -36.57 -2.33 -18.61
N LYS A 340 -37.22 -3.00 -17.66
CA LYS A 340 -38.26 -2.39 -16.82
C LYS A 340 -37.67 -1.30 -15.93
N VAL A 341 -38.35 -0.16 -15.79
CA VAL A 341 -37.90 0.99 -14.98
C VAL A 341 -37.68 0.59 -13.52
N GLU A 342 -38.57 -0.23 -12.95
CA GLU A 342 -38.46 -0.79 -11.59
C GLU A 342 -37.20 -1.64 -11.39
N HIS A 343 -36.60 -2.13 -12.47
CA HIS A 343 -35.41 -2.96 -12.43
C HIS A 343 -34.11 -2.17 -12.23
N TYR A 344 -34.17 -0.85 -12.33
CA TYR A 344 -33.06 0.04 -12.03
C TYR A 344 -32.50 -0.19 -10.61
N MET A 345 -33.39 -0.27 -9.61
CA MET A 345 -32.99 -0.50 -8.21
C MET A 345 -32.29 -1.86 -8.04
N LYS A 346 -32.79 -2.89 -8.73
CA LYS A 346 -32.20 -4.24 -8.69
C LYS A 346 -30.82 -4.28 -9.34
N ARG A 347 -30.65 -3.55 -10.45
CA ARG A 347 -29.36 -3.42 -11.14
C ARG A 347 -28.33 -2.74 -10.24
N ASN A 348 -28.70 -1.62 -9.62
CA ASN A 348 -27.80 -0.89 -8.74
C ASN A 348 -27.44 -1.69 -7.48
N TRP A 349 -28.40 -2.34 -6.84
CA TRP A 349 -28.11 -3.25 -5.71
C TRP A 349 -27.11 -4.33 -6.10
N HIS A 350 -27.28 -4.96 -7.28
CA HIS A 350 -26.34 -5.97 -7.73
C HIS A 350 -24.95 -5.40 -8.01
N LEU A 351 -24.86 -4.22 -8.61
CA LEU A 351 -23.58 -3.54 -8.83
C LEU A 351 -22.92 -3.13 -7.51
N GLU A 352 -23.67 -2.70 -6.49
CA GLU A 352 -23.16 -2.42 -5.14
C GLU A 352 -22.51 -3.67 -4.53
N VAL A 353 -23.19 -4.82 -4.59
CA VAL A 353 -22.62 -6.11 -4.18
C VAL A 353 -21.33 -6.41 -4.96
N MET A 354 -21.31 -6.18 -6.27
CA MET A 354 -20.08 -6.40 -7.05
C MET A 354 -18.95 -5.44 -6.66
N VAL A 355 -19.25 -4.18 -6.36
CA VAL A 355 -18.28 -3.18 -5.90
C VAL A 355 -17.64 -3.62 -4.59
N ASP A 356 -18.47 -4.07 -3.64
CA ASP A 356 -18.03 -4.48 -2.30
C ASP A 356 -17.14 -5.74 -2.33
N TYR A 357 -17.36 -6.64 -3.30
CA TYR A 357 -16.75 -7.96 -3.33
C TYR A 357 -15.83 -8.26 -4.52
N MET A 358 -15.50 -7.28 -5.39
CA MET A 358 -14.42 -7.39 -6.37
C MET A 358 -13.05 -7.23 -5.69
N ARG A 359 -12.51 -8.32 -5.12
CA ARG A 359 -11.36 -8.23 -4.20
C ARG A 359 -10.14 -9.06 -4.60
N SER A 360 -10.31 -10.11 -5.41
CA SER A 360 -9.26 -11.06 -5.76
C SER A 360 -9.14 -11.28 -7.27
N GLY A 361 -8.02 -11.87 -7.69
CA GLY A 361 -7.82 -12.27 -9.09
C GLY A 361 -8.85 -13.29 -9.61
N LEU A 362 -9.46 -14.06 -8.71
CA LEU A 362 -10.51 -15.03 -9.05
C LEU A 362 -11.83 -14.31 -9.39
N ASP A 363 -12.18 -13.25 -8.66
CA ASP A 363 -13.35 -12.40 -8.92
C ASP A 363 -13.29 -11.76 -10.31
N PHE A 364 -12.12 -11.22 -10.65
CA PHE A 364 -11.88 -10.67 -11.98
C PHE A 364 -11.92 -11.77 -13.05
N HIS A 365 -11.44 -12.98 -12.75
CA HIS A 365 -11.44 -14.09 -13.69
C HIS A 365 -12.86 -14.48 -14.11
N ILE A 366 -13.78 -14.71 -13.15
CA ILE A 366 -15.17 -15.06 -13.46
C ILE A 366 -15.89 -13.92 -14.20
N SER A 367 -15.53 -12.67 -13.89
CA SER A 367 -16.08 -11.48 -14.57
C SER A 367 -15.58 -11.37 -16.02
N LYS A 368 -14.29 -11.65 -16.24
CA LYS A 368 -13.67 -11.68 -17.57
C LYS A 368 -14.26 -12.79 -18.44
N LYS A 369 -14.44 -14.00 -17.90
CA LYS A 369 -15.03 -15.17 -18.60
C LYS A 369 -16.41 -14.84 -19.20
N ARG A 370 -17.14 -13.90 -18.59
CA ARG A 370 -18.48 -13.47 -18.98
C ARG A 370 -18.56 -12.06 -19.59
N TYR A 371 -17.42 -11.48 -19.97
CA TYR A 371 -17.33 -10.16 -20.60
C TYR A 371 -18.00 -9.03 -19.80
N ILE A 372 -18.06 -9.14 -18.47
CA ILE A 372 -18.81 -8.20 -17.63
C ILE A 372 -18.28 -6.77 -17.78
N PHE A 373 -16.96 -6.57 -17.69
CA PHE A 373 -16.38 -5.24 -17.86
C PHE A 373 -16.65 -4.65 -19.26
N ASN A 374 -16.62 -5.45 -20.33
CA ASN A 374 -16.99 -4.96 -21.65
C ASN A 374 -18.45 -4.47 -21.69
N ILE A 375 -19.37 -5.23 -21.08
CA ILE A 375 -20.79 -4.86 -20.98
C ILE A 375 -20.95 -3.56 -20.19
N LEU A 376 -20.30 -3.46 -19.02
CA LEU A 376 -20.40 -2.28 -18.14
C LEU A 376 -19.79 -1.03 -18.77
N LEU A 377 -18.59 -1.12 -19.36
CA LEU A 377 -17.92 0.00 -20.02
C LEU A 377 -18.69 0.47 -21.27
N THR A 378 -19.38 -0.45 -21.97
CA THR A 378 -20.27 -0.11 -23.08
C THR A 378 -21.54 0.57 -22.57
N PHE A 379 -22.15 0.05 -21.50
CA PHE A 379 -23.36 0.64 -20.92
C PHE A 379 -23.07 2.03 -20.33
N PHE A 380 -21.93 2.23 -19.68
CA PHE A 380 -21.49 3.54 -19.18
C PHE A 380 -21.48 4.62 -20.28
N MET A 381 -21.09 4.23 -21.50
CA MET A 381 -21.06 5.12 -22.67
C MET A 381 -22.43 5.39 -23.29
N SER A 382 -23.47 4.68 -22.85
CA SER A 382 -24.84 4.85 -23.31
C SER A 382 -25.51 6.06 -22.65
N PRO A 383 -26.27 6.87 -23.40
CA PRO A 383 -27.09 7.94 -22.82
C PRO A 383 -28.19 7.39 -21.89
N LEU A 384 -28.49 6.09 -21.94
CA LEU A 384 -29.47 5.43 -21.08
C LEU A 384 -28.90 5.06 -19.70
N CYS A 385 -27.60 5.23 -19.47
CA CYS A 385 -26.99 4.90 -18.18
C CYS A 385 -27.18 6.05 -17.18
N PRO A 386 -27.95 5.86 -16.10
CA PRO A 386 -28.14 6.90 -15.10
C PRO A 386 -26.83 7.18 -14.36
N LYS A 387 -26.70 8.41 -13.82
CA LYS A 387 -25.52 8.87 -13.08
C LYS A 387 -25.10 7.88 -11.97
N ASN A 388 -26.02 7.47 -11.10
CA ASN A 388 -25.67 6.55 -9.99
C ASN A 388 -25.14 5.21 -10.51
N THR A 389 -25.69 4.68 -11.61
CA THR A 389 -25.18 3.45 -12.22
C THR A 389 -23.78 3.66 -12.82
N LYS A 390 -23.51 4.83 -13.42
CA LYS A 390 -22.16 5.18 -13.88
C LYS A 390 -21.17 5.21 -12.72
N GLU A 391 -21.54 5.81 -11.59
CA GLU A 391 -20.72 5.84 -10.38
C GLU A 391 -20.39 4.43 -9.89
N LEU A 392 -21.38 3.53 -9.84
CA LEU A 392 -21.17 2.13 -9.44
C LEU A 392 -20.26 1.38 -10.42
N ILE A 393 -20.41 1.60 -11.73
CA ILE A 393 -19.53 1.02 -12.75
C ILE A 393 -18.08 1.50 -12.55
N LEU A 394 -17.87 2.78 -12.28
CA LEU A 394 -16.53 3.33 -12.02
C LEU A 394 -15.95 2.81 -10.70
N LYS A 395 -16.74 2.73 -9.63
CA LYS A 395 -16.31 2.13 -8.35
C LYS A 395 -15.91 0.66 -8.53
N LEU A 396 -16.65 -0.10 -9.35
CA LEU A 396 -16.31 -1.49 -9.67
C LEU A 396 -15.04 -1.59 -10.52
N LEU A 397 -14.85 -0.67 -11.48
CA LEU A 397 -13.62 -0.56 -12.24
C LEU A 397 -12.43 -0.24 -11.36
N ILE A 398 -12.58 0.69 -10.40
CA ILE A 398 -11.56 1.04 -9.40
C ILE A 398 -11.22 -0.18 -8.54
N ALA A 399 -12.22 -0.91 -8.05
CA ALA A 399 -12.02 -2.13 -7.27
C ALA A 399 -11.23 -3.19 -8.07
N ALA A 400 -11.57 -3.38 -9.35
CA ALA A 400 -10.81 -4.27 -10.24
C ALA A 400 -9.39 -3.74 -10.53
N ALA A 401 -9.22 -2.43 -10.69
CA ALA A 401 -7.92 -1.80 -10.96
C ALA A 401 -6.94 -1.99 -9.79
N LYS A 402 -7.41 -2.15 -8.55
CA LYS A 402 -6.58 -2.50 -7.38
C LYS A 402 -5.96 -3.90 -7.49
N ILE A 403 -6.49 -4.77 -8.35
CA ILE A 403 -5.92 -6.11 -8.62
C ILE A 403 -4.94 -5.97 -9.80
N PRO A 404 -3.61 -6.08 -9.59
CA PRO A 404 -2.63 -5.74 -10.63
C PRO A 404 -2.75 -6.57 -11.92
N LYS A 405 -3.17 -7.83 -11.78
CA LYS A 405 -3.43 -8.70 -12.94
C LYS A 405 -4.66 -8.27 -13.73
N ALA A 406 -5.71 -7.82 -13.05
CA ALA A 406 -6.93 -7.32 -13.67
C ALA A 406 -6.66 -6.01 -14.41
N ALA A 407 -6.01 -5.05 -13.76
CA ALA A 407 -5.64 -3.76 -14.35
C ALA A 407 -4.82 -3.91 -15.63
N ARG A 408 -3.81 -4.81 -15.63
CA ARG A 408 -3.06 -5.15 -16.86
C ARG A 408 -3.96 -5.64 -17.99
N ILE A 409 -4.88 -6.57 -17.69
CA ILE A 409 -5.78 -7.16 -18.69
C ILE A 409 -6.75 -6.11 -19.21
N LEU A 410 -7.32 -5.28 -18.33
CA LEU A 410 -8.21 -4.18 -18.69
C LEU A 410 -7.53 -3.22 -19.67
N CYS A 411 -6.28 -2.84 -19.41
CA CYS A 411 -5.51 -1.95 -20.28
C CYS A 411 -5.16 -2.61 -21.62
N ARG A 412 -4.58 -3.81 -21.58
CA ARG A 412 -4.00 -4.46 -22.77
C ARG A 412 -5.01 -5.16 -23.66
N GLU A 413 -6.05 -5.77 -23.09
CA GLU A 413 -6.99 -6.63 -23.82
C GLU A 413 -8.37 -6.00 -24.00
N GLN A 414 -8.77 -5.06 -23.12
CA GLN A 414 -10.11 -4.46 -23.13
C GLN A 414 -10.12 -2.97 -23.52
N GLY A 415 -8.97 -2.43 -23.95
CA GLY A 415 -8.89 -1.09 -24.53
C GLY A 415 -9.12 0.06 -23.56
N LEU A 416 -8.89 -0.15 -22.25
CA LEU A 416 -9.21 0.84 -21.22
C LEU A 416 -8.51 2.20 -21.44
N MET A 417 -7.27 2.19 -21.96
CA MET A 417 -6.53 3.43 -22.26
C MET A 417 -7.20 4.30 -23.32
N MET A 418 -7.88 3.69 -24.28
CA MET A 418 -8.64 4.41 -25.32
C MET A 418 -10.03 4.82 -24.82
N TRP A 419 -10.61 4.03 -23.93
CA TRP A 419 -11.92 4.28 -23.37
C TRP A 419 -11.94 5.48 -22.43
N VAL A 420 -10.90 5.68 -21.60
CA VAL A 420 -10.84 6.76 -20.60
C VAL A 420 -10.96 8.17 -21.21
N PRO A 421 -10.20 8.56 -22.24
CA PRO A 421 -10.36 9.88 -22.86
C PRO A 421 -11.78 10.10 -23.42
N ALA A 422 -12.35 9.10 -24.07
CA ALA A 422 -13.73 9.17 -24.57
C ALA A 422 -14.77 9.28 -23.42
N ALA A 423 -14.49 8.63 -22.27
CA ALA A 423 -15.34 8.69 -21.09
C ALA A 423 -15.32 10.09 -20.47
N LEU A 424 -14.11 10.68 -20.35
CA LEU A 424 -13.93 12.05 -19.86
C LEU A 424 -14.64 13.05 -20.78
N GLU A 425 -14.53 12.87 -22.09
CA GLU A 425 -15.20 13.75 -23.07
C GLU A 425 -16.72 13.74 -22.93
N ARG A 426 -17.32 12.55 -22.90
CA ARG A 426 -18.79 12.43 -22.85
C ARG A 426 -19.39 12.84 -21.51
N ASN A 427 -18.62 12.79 -20.43
CA ASN A 427 -19.11 13.00 -19.07
C ASN A 427 -18.52 14.26 -18.41
N SER A 428 -17.94 15.17 -19.18
CA SER A 428 -17.23 16.35 -18.65
C SER A 428 -18.10 17.32 -17.85
N LYS A 429 -19.42 17.20 -17.92
CA LYS A 429 -20.40 18.05 -17.22
C LYS A 429 -21.06 17.35 -16.03
N GLU A 430 -20.84 16.05 -15.87
CA GLU A 430 -21.47 15.27 -14.81
C GLU A 430 -20.58 15.30 -13.55
N GLU A 431 -21.02 16.04 -12.54
CA GLU A 431 -20.35 16.15 -11.23
C GLU A 431 -20.17 14.77 -10.57
N GLY A 432 -19.00 14.48 -10.00
CA GLY A 432 -18.69 13.20 -9.34
C GLY A 432 -18.13 12.14 -10.28
N ILE A 433 -18.53 12.14 -11.56
CA ILE A 433 -18.07 11.15 -12.56
C ILE A 433 -16.62 11.43 -12.97
N LEU A 434 -16.24 12.69 -13.10
CA LEU A 434 -14.87 13.09 -13.43
C LEU A 434 -13.89 12.66 -12.34
N GLU A 435 -14.23 12.90 -11.07
CA GLU A 435 -13.41 12.52 -9.92
C GLU A 435 -13.18 11.01 -9.87
N LEU A 436 -14.23 10.21 -10.11
CA LEU A 436 -14.11 8.75 -10.17
C LEU A 436 -13.30 8.26 -11.38
N LEU A 437 -13.36 8.95 -12.52
CA LEU A 437 -12.52 8.64 -13.69
C LEU A 437 -11.03 8.92 -13.39
N PHE A 438 -10.71 10.04 -12.74
CA PHE A 438 -9.35 10.35 -12.33
C PHE A 438 -8.83 9.35 -11.28
N GLU A 439 -9.67 8.96 -10.33
CA GLU A 439 -9.34 7.91 -9.36
C GLU A 439 -9.08 6.56 -10.05
N ALA A 440 -9.88 6.18 -11.05
CA ALA A 440 -9.64 4.97 -11.83
C ALA A 440 -8.27 5.02 -12.55
N VAL A 441 -7.94 6.15 -13.19
CA VAL A 441 -6.63 6.38 -13.83
C VAL A 441 -5.48 6.27 -12.83
N HIS A 442 -5.63 6.82 -11.63
CA HIS A 442 -4.66 6.69 -10.55
C HIS A 442 -4.45 5.28 -10.07
N GLN A 443 -5.53 4.54 -9.84
CA GLN A 443 -5.41 3.15 -9.40
C GLN A 443 -4.76 2.28 -10.48
N ILE A 444 -5.04 2.53 -11.77
CA ILE A 444 -4.36 1.85 -12.88
C ILE A 444 -2.84 2.12 -12.84
N TRP A 445 -2.43 3.36 -12.61
CA TRP A 445 -1.01 3.72 -12.47
C TRP A 445 -0.36 3.04 -11.27
N LYS A 446 -0.97 3.12 -10.08
CA LYS A 446 -0.47 2.51 -8.84
C LYS A 446 -0.28 1.01 -8.97
N SER A 447 -1.28 0.31 -9.49
CA SER A 447 -1.20 -1.14 -9.70
C SER A 447 -0.13 -1.55 -10.73
N SER A 448 0.31 -0.61 -11.58
CA SER A 448 1.40 -0.81 -12.53
C SER A 448 2.79 -0.78 -11.90
N PHE A 449 2.91 -0.66 -10.58
CA PHE A 449 4.19 -0.79 -9.88
C PHE A 449 4.33 -2.12 -9.15
N VAL A 450 3.35 -3.02 -9.22
CA VAL A 450 3.42 -4.32 -8.54
C VAL A 450 4.18 -5.32 -9.41
N GLN A 451 5.21 -5.94 -8.84
CA GLN A 451 5.93 -7.05 -9.48
C GLN A 451 4.94 -8.15 -9.87
N THR A 452 4.91 -8.51 -11.15
CA THR A 452 4.00 -9.55 -11.63
C THR A 452 4.75 -10.65 -12.33
N VAL A 453 4.78 -11.81 -11.68
CA VAL A 453 5.44 -13.00 -12.19
C VAL A 453 4.46 -13.77 -13.08
N ARG A 454 4.82 -14.05 -14.34
CA ARG A 454 3.97 -14.91 -15.18
C ARG A 454 4.07 -16.35 -14.70
N ILE A 455 2.96 -17.08 -14.70
CA ILE A 455 2.91 -18.49 -14.30
C ILE A 455 3.80 -19.38 -15.20
N LYS A 456 3.92 -19.06 -16.49
CA LYS A 456 4.88 -19.72 -17.39
C LYS A 456 6.33 -19.51 -16.95
N ASP A 457 6.64 -18.34 -16.39
CA ASP A 457 7.98 -17.98 -15.91
C ASP A 457 8.29 -18.68 -14.57
N LEU A 458 7.29 -18.87 -13.70
CA LEU A 458 7.37 -19.72 -12.50
C LEU A 458 7.58 -21.21 -12.85
N LYS A 459 6.86 -21.72 -13.86
CA LYS A 459 7.03 -23.09 -14.36
C LYS A 459 8.40 -23.28 -15.04
N ALA A 460 8.85 -22.31 -15.81
CA ALA A 460 10.17 -22.31 -16.45
C ALA A 460 11.32 -22.18 -15.43
N ALA A 461 11.12 -21.40 -14.35
CA ALA A 461 12.09 -21.31 -13.26
C ALA A 461 12.16 -22.62 -12.46
N LYS A 462 11.03 -23.30 -12.27
CA LYS A 462 10.99 -24.65 -11.66
C LYS A 462 11.66 -25.71 -12.55
N SER A 463 11.39 -25.72 -13.86
CA SER A 463 12.05 -26.66 -14.78
C SER A 463 13.55 -26.40 -14.93
N ARG A 464 14.00 -25.13 -14.86
CA ARG A 464 15.43 -24.78 -14.92
C ARG A 464 16.18 -25.09 -13.62
N LYS A 465 15.53 -25.00 -12.46
CA LYS A 465 16.09 -25.50 -11.19
C LYS A 465 16.24 -27.03 -11.19
N GLN A 466 15.34 -27.75 -11.85
CA GLN A 466 15.45 -29.20 -12.03
C GLN A 466 16.54 -29.58 -13.03
N SER A 467 16.77 -28.80 -14.10
CA SER A 467 17.88 -29.03 -15.04
C SER A 467 19.26 -28.66 -14.48
N SER A 468 19.34 -27.71 -13.53
CA SER A 468 20.61 -27.36 -12.87
C SER A 468 21.01 -28.36 -11.80
N MET A 469 20.05 -29.03 -11.16
CA MET A 469 20.34 -30.13 -10.21
C MET A 469 20.81 -31.40 -10.93
N SER A 470 20.35 -31.65 -12.16
CA SER A 470 20.74 -32.84 -12.94
C SER A 470 22.09 -32.72 -13.66
N LYS A 471 22.69 -31.53 -13.72
CA LYS A 471 24.05 -31.33 -14.26
C LYS A 471 25.17 -31.49 -13.21
N ASN A 472 24.83 -31.65 -11.92
CA ASN A 472 25.81 -31.81 -10.84
C ASN A 472 26.05 -33.28 -10.43
N GLU A 473 25.51 -34.27 -11.16
CA GLU A 473 25.64 -35.70 -10.82
C GLU A 473 26.34 -36.57 -11.89
N GLU A 474 26.94 -35.99 -12.93
CA GLU A 474 27.77 -36.76 -13.87
C GLU A 474 29.24 -36.32 -13.79
N MET A 475 30.00 -37.01 -12.92
CA MET A 475 31.43 -37.17 -13.09
C MET A 475 31.70 -38.38 -13.98
N PRO A 476 32.67 -38.27 -14.90
CA PRO A 476 33.63 -39.36 -15.09
C PRO A 476 35.09 -38.88 -15.00
N GLU A 477 35.91 -39.81 -14.54
CA GLU A 477 37.37 -39.75 -14.35
C GLU A 477 38.19 -39.63 -15.65
N GLU A 478 39.38 -39.02 -15.48
CA GLU A 478 40.65 -39.20 -16.22
C GLU A 478 40.74 -38.97 -17.75
N SER A 479 41.55 -37.96 -18.15
CA SER A 479 42.94 -38.16 -18.63
C SER A 479 43.55 -36.85 -19.19
N ALA A 480 44.88 -36.76 -19.10
CA ALA A 480 45.73 -35.61 -19.42
C ALA A 480 45.90 -35.34 -20.92
N ASP A 481 46.06 -34.07 -21.30
CA ASP A 481 47.26 -33.51 -21.96
C ASP A 481 47.06 -32.03 -22.37
N ASP A 482 48.15 -31.27 -22.25
CA ASP A 482 48.34 -29.85 -22.61
C ASP A 482 48.09 -29.55 -24.10
N ASP A 483 47.52 -28.37 -24.39
CA ASP A 483 48.22 -27.32 -25.18
C ASP A 483 47.40 -26.04 -25.34
N ASP A 484 48.13 -24.92 -25.27
CA ASP A 484 47.73 -23.52 -25.25
C ASP A 484 46.72 -23.05 -26.31
N LYS A 485 45.78 -22.18 -25.90
CA LYS A 485 45.30 -21.02 -26.68
C LYS A 485 44.47 -20.03 -25.83
N GLU A 486 45.08 -18.87 -25.64
CA GLU A 486 44.53 -17.52 -25.40
C GLU A 486 43.13 -17.38 -24.77
N GLU A 487 43.14 -16.87 -23.54
CA GLU A 487 42.00 -16.27 -22.84
C GLU A 487 41.35 -15.15 -23.67
N GLU A 488 40.21 -15.43 -24.29
CA GLU A 488 39.18 -14.43 -24.54
C GLU A 488 38.01 -14.71 -23.58
N SER A 489 37.91 -13.87 -22.54
CA SER A 489 36.86 -13.94 -21.55
C SER A 489 35.48 -13.89 -22.22
N ALA A 490 34.66 -14.89 -21.95
CA ALA A 490 33.26 -14.92 -22.34
C ALA A 490 32.38 -14.45 -21.16
N PRO A 491 31.97 -13.17 -21.08
CA PRO A 491 30.85 -12.75 -20.26
C PRO A 491 29.60 -12.72 -21.15
N LYS A 492 28.90 -13.85 -21.32
CA LYS A 492 27.61 -13.84 -22.05
C LYS A 492 26.46 -14.57 -21.38
N GLU A 493 26.68 -15.62 -20.59
CA GLU A 493 25.56 -16.34 -19.96
C GLU A 493 25.02 -15.67 -18.69
N GLU A 494 25.90 -15.13 -17.82
CA GLU A 494 25.46 -14.43 -16.61
C GLU A 494 24.85 -13.06 -16.92
N ASP A 495 25.40 -12.34 -17.90
CA ASP A 495 24.85 -11.05 -18.36
C ASP A 495 23.54 -11.22 -19.14
N GLU A 496 23.39 -12.23 -20.01
CA GLU A 496 22.08 -12.52 -20.61
C GLU A 496 21.07 -13.02 -19.57
N ALA A 497 21.48 -13.84 -18.60
CA ALA A 497 20.61 -14.27 -17.51
C ALA A 497 20.19 -13.09 -16.63
N ALA A 498 21.08 -12.14 -16.36
CA ALA A 498 20.80 -10.90 -15.63
C ALA A 498 19.91 -9.94 -16.44
N ILE A 499 20.12 -9.80 -17.76
CA ILE A 499 19.26 -9.01 -18.66
C ILE A 499 17.86 -9.64 -18.77
N ILE A 500 17.77 -10.97 -18.86
CA ILE A 500 16.50 -11.71 -18.89
C ILE A 500 15.80 -11.63 -17.52
N ARG A 501 16.55 -11.65 -16.41
CA ARG A 501 16.03 -11.47 -15.04
C ARG A 501 15.57 -10.03 -14.80
N ALA A 502 16.29 -9.03 -15.29
CA ALA A 502 15.87 -7.63 -15.30
C ALA A 502 14.65 -7.39 -16.21
N LYS A 503 14.53 -8.10 -17.34
CA LYS A 503 13.28 -8.14 -18.14
C LYS A 503 12.11 -8.80 -17.41
N ARG A 504 12.37 -9.73 -16.48
CA ARG A 504 11.38 -10.42 -15.63
C ARG A 504 10.94 -9.57 -14.42
N GLU A 505 11.69 -8.54 -14.06
CA GLU A 505 11.48 -7.66 -12.90
C GLU A 505 10.93 -6.27 -13.28
N SER A 506 10.22 -6.15 -14.42
CA SER A 506 9.51 -4.91 -14.69
C SER A 506 8.34 -4.76 -13.71
N LEU A 507 8.40 -3.72 -12.89
CA LEU A 507 7.27 -3.31 -12.05
C LEU A 507 6.06 -2.95 -12.94
N ARG A 508 6.30 -2.46 -14.16
CA ARG A 508 5.29 -2.06 -15.16
C ARG A 508 4.56 -3.24 -15.77
N TYR A 509 3.30 -3.03 -16.11
CA TYR A 509 2.45 -4.06 -16.73
C TYR A 509 3.04 -4.70 -17.97
N TYR A 510 3.67 -3.88 -18.83
CA TYR A 510 4.41 -4.25 -20.03
C TYR A 510 5.31 -3.08 -20.45
N GLU A 511 6.27 -3.34 -21.34
CA GLU A 511 7.30 -2.37 -21.74
C GLU A 511 6.76 -1.05 -22.29
N TYR A 512 5.73 -1.11 -23.13
CA TYR A 512 5.15 0.08 -23.77
C TYR A 512 4.08 0.80 -22.92
N PHE A 513 3.70 0.25 -21.77
CA PHE A 513 2.61 0.80 -20.95
C PHE A 513 2.82 2.27 -20.55
N PRO A 514 4.00 2.70 -20.07
CA PRO A 514 4.19 4.09 -19.67
C PRO A 514 4.05 5.09 -20.84
N TYR A 515 4.37 4.66 -22.06
CA TYR A 515 4.20 5.48 -23.26
C TYR A 515 2.72 5.66 -23.62
N GLU A 516 1.96 4.55 -23.62
CA GLU A 516 0.49 4.60 -23.83
C GLU A 516 -0.21 5.41 -22.73
N PHE A 517 0.24 5.25 -21.48
CA PHE A 517 -0.26 6.00 -20.34
C PHE A 517 0.00 7.50 -20.46
N LEU A 518 1.20 7.89 -20.91
CA LEU A 518 1.55 9.28 -21.15
C LEU A 518 0.63 9.93 -22.20
N LEU A 519 0.35 9.24 -23.31
CA LEU A 519 -0.58 9.71 -24.34
C LEU A 519 -2.00 9.88 -23.79
N MET A 520 -2.45 8.95 -22.95
CA MET A 520 -3.73 9.04 -22.27
C MET A 520 -3.77 10.26 -21.33
N LEU A 521 -2.73 10.49 -20.52
CA LEU A 521 -2.64 11.68 -19.65
C LEU A 521 -2.73 12.98 -20.45
N PHE A 522 -2.00 13.09 -21.57
CA PHE A 522 -2.10 14.28 -22.43
C PHE A 522 -3.49 14.48 -23.02
N SER A 523 -4.16 13.39 -23.38
CA SER A 523 -5.55 13.43 -23.87
C SER A 523 -6.54 13.83 -22.77
N ALA A 524 -6.28 13.41 -21.53
CA ALA A 524 -7.10 13.73 -20.35
C ALA A 524 -6.84 15.14 -19.79
N ARG A 525 -5.71 15.77 -20.12
CA ARG A 525 -5.21 17.04 -19.53
C ARG A 525 -6.28 18.12 -19.48
N LYS A 526 -6.97 18.39 -20.59
CA LYS A 526 -8.01 19.43 -20.68
C LYS A 526 -9.07 19.29 -19.59
N TYR A 527 -9.49 18.07 -19.27
CA TYR A 527 -10.53 17.81 -18.28
C TYR A 527 -10.02 18.05 -16.86
N VAL A 528 -8.77 17.69 -16.57
CA VAL A 528 -8.13 18.00 -15.29
C VAL A 528 -8.03 19.52 -15.11
N MET A 529 -7.59 20.24 -16.14
CA MET A 529 -7.42 21.70 -16.08
C MET A 529 -8.74 22.48 -15.98
N CYS A 530 -9.87 21.85 -16.31
CA CYS A 530 -11.21 22.40 -16.09
C CYS A 530 -11.82 22.00 -14.73
N SER A 531 -11.27 21.00 -14.05
CA SER A 531 -11.75 20.56 -12.73
C SER A 531 -11.32 21.53 -11.62
N GLN A 532 -12.09 21.61 -10.54
CA GLN A 532 -11.70 22.33 -9.31
C GLN A 532 -11.14 21.38 -8.25
N SER A 533 -11.01 20.08 -8.55
CA SER A 533 -10.53 19.07 -7.61
C SER A 533 -9.00 19.14 -7.47
N LEU A 534 -8.54 19.55 -6.27
CA LEU A 534 -7.13 19.53 -5.90
C LEU A 534 -6.55 18.11 -5.94
N ASP A 535 -7.34 17.11 -5.51
CA ASP A 535 -6.92 15.71 -5.49
C ASP A 535 -6.66 15.21 -6.91
N ALA A 536 -7.59 15.46 -7.85
CA ALA A 536 -7.43 15.07 -9.24
C ALA A 536 -6.22 15.73 -9.90
N PHE A 537 -5.99 17.03 -9.65
CA PHE A 537 -4.84 17.75 -10.17
C PHE A 537 -3.52 17.24 -9.57
N THR A 538 -3.49 16.95 -8.27
CA THR A 538 -2.33 16.38 -7.59
C THR A 538 -1.98 15.01 -8.15
N MET A 539 -2.96 14.12 -8.26
CA MET A 539 -2.76 12.79 -8.85
C MET A 539 -2.26 12.89 -10.29
N PHE A 540 -2.87 13.76 -11.12
CA PHE A 540 -2.43 13.97 -12.50
C PHE A 540 -0.98 14.43 -12.59
N THR A 541 -0.57 15.41 -11.77
CA THR A 541 0.79 15.95 -11.81
C THR A 541 1.83 14.95 -11.32
N GLU A 542 1.56 14.19 -10.27
CA GLU A 542 2.42 13.09 -9.79
C GLU A 542 2.58 12.00 -10.85
N GLN A 543 1.48 11.59 -11.48
CA GLN A 543 1.49 10.59 -12.53
C GLN A 543 2.27 11.05 -13.77
N LEU A 544 2.13 12.33 -14.14
CA LEU A 544 2.88 12.93 -15.24
C LEU A 544 4.38 12.95 -14.93
N ASP A 545 4.77 13.38 -13.73
CA ASP A 545 6.16 13.37 -13.27
C ASP A 545 6.77 11.95 -13.32
N ASP A 546 6.12 10.99 -12.65
CA ASP A 546 6.59 9.60 -12.61
C ASP A 546 6.73 8.98 -14.01
N THR A 547 5.78 9.27 -14.91
CA THR A 547 5.78 8.74 -16.27
C THR A 547 6.92 9.32 -17.09
N LEU A 548 7.12 10.64 -17.00
CA LEU A 548 8.23 11.33 -17.68
C LEU A 548 9.59 10.87 -17.14
N GLY A 549 9.73 10.72 -15.82
CA GLY A 549 10.92 10.19 -15.18
C GLY A 549 11.26 8.77 -15.65
N PHE A 550 10.25 7.91 -15.83
CA PHE A 550 10.44 6.58 -16.41
C PHE A 550 10.92 6.65 -17.87
N VAL A 551 10.30 7.50 -18.69
CA VAL A 551 10.68 7.67 -20.11
C VAL A 551 12.13 8.15 -20.23
N ARG A 552 12.53 9.14 -19.43
CA ARG A 552 13.90 9.68 -19.41
C ARG A 552 14.93 8.63 -18.95
N SER A 553 14.62 7.85 -17.91
CA SER A 553 15.49 6.76 -17.47
C SER A 553 15.71 5.69 -18.56
N ARG A 554 14.71 5.44 -19.41
CA ARG A 554 14.85 4.55 -20.55
C ARG A 554 15.73 5.16 -21.65
N GLU A 555 15.60 6.45 -21.93
CA GLU A 555 16.48 7.18 -22.87
C GLU A 555 17.94 7.08 -22.45
N THR A 556 18.27 7.44 -21.20
CA THR A 556 19.66 7.45 -20.71
C THR A 556 20.29 6.05 -20.73
N SER A 557 19.48 5.01 -20.58
CA SER A 557 19.95 3.61 -20.67
C SER A 557 20.17 3.09 -22.10
N GLY A 558 19.82 3.87 -23.14
CA GLY A 558 19.90 3.43 -24.55
C GLY A 558 18.92 2.31 -24.94
N LYS A 559 18.05 1.88 -24.01
CA LYS A 559 17.14 0.72 -24.18
C LYS A 559 15.93 1.02 -25.06
N SER A 560 15.66 2.27 -25.40
CA SER A 560 14.52 2.65 -26.23
C SER A 560 14.75 4.00 -26.92
N LYS A 561 14.60 4.03 -28.26
CA LYS A 561 14.46 5.28 -29.04
C LYS A 561 13.02 5.80 -29.09
N ALA A 562 12.06 5.10 -28.48
CA ALA A 562 10.64 5.45 -28.58
C ALA A 562 10.33 6.87 -28.03
N ALA A 563 11.21 7.38 -27.16
CA ALA A 563 11.08 8.71 -26.57
C ALA A 563 11.44 9.87 -27.51
N GLU A 564 12.20 9.64 -28.58
CA GLU A 564 12.46 10.66 -29.62
C GLU A 564 11.15 11.14 -30.27
N ASN A 565 10.08 10.34 -30.19
CA ASN A 565 8.74 10.63 -30.71
C ASN A 565 7.68 10.84 -29.61
N CYS A 566 8.08 10.92 -28.34
CA CYS A 566 7.13 11.14 -27.24
C CYS A 566 6.71 12.60 -27.12
N CYS A 567 5.45 12.83 -26.78
CA CYS A 567 4.98 14.15 -26.35
C CYS A 567 5.70 14.55 -25.06
N LEU A 568 6.70 15.42 -25.15
CA LEU A 568 7.33 16.04 -23.99
C LEU A 568 6.57 17.33 -23.60
N PRO A 569 6.64 17.74 -22.32
CA PRO A 569 6.13 19.04 -21.92
C PRO A 569 6.76 20.16 -22.75
N ASN A 570 5.91 20.99 -23.35
CA ASN A 570 6.32 22.23 -24.03
C ASN A 570 5.89 23.44 -23.20
N ARG A 571 6.23 24.64 -23.69
CA ARG A 571 5.89 25.92 -23.07
C ARG A 571 4.41 26.00 -22.64
N ASP A 572 3.49 25.62 -23.53
CA ASP A 572 2.05 25.76 -23.29
C ASP A 572 1.59 24.84 -22.16
N ILE A 573 2.11 23.61 -22.10
CA ILE A 573 1.80 22.65 -21.03
C ILE A 573 2.30 23.18 -19.68
N VAL A 574 3.54 23.67 -19.61
CA VAL A 574 4.12 24.19 -18.35
C VAL A 574 3.34 25.39 -17.85
N HIS A 575 2.98 26.35 -18.72
CA HIS A 575 2.16 27.50 -18.33
C HIS A 575 0.73 27.11 -17.94
N GLU A 576 0.13 26.12 -18.61
CA GLU A 576 -1.19 25.61 -18.26
C GLU A 576 -1.18 25.03 -16.83
N LEU A 577 -0.17 24.23 -16.49
CA LEU A 577 0.04 23.68 -15.14
C LEU A 577 0.22 24.78 -14.09
N PHE A 578 1.05 25.78 -14.35
CA PHE A 578 1.25 26.90 -13.42
C PHE A 578 -0.02 27.72 -13.22
N THR A 579 -0.73 28.01 -14.30
CA THR A 579 -1.95 28.81 -14.24
C THR A 579 -3.02 28.08 -13.43
N HIS A 580 -3.18 26.78 -13.64
CA HIS A 580 -4.13 25.97 -12.88
C HIS A 580 -3.72 25.83 -11.42
N TRP A 581 -2.45 25.53 -11.14
CA TRP A 581 -1.92 25.47 -9.77
C TRP A 581 -2.12 26.78 -9.01
N LYS A 582 -1.82 27.94 -9.63
CA LYS A 582 -2.03 29.26 -9.01
C LYS A 582 -3.50 29.50 -8.65
N ARG A 583 -4.45 29.05 -9.49
CA ARG A 583 -5.88 29.13 -9.19
C ARG A 583 -6.25 28.24 -7.99
N LEU A 584 -5.79 26.98 -7.98
CA LEU A 584 -6.05 26.06 -6.87
C LEU A 584 -5.39 26.52 -5.56
N ALA A 585 -4.18 27.07 -5.60
CA ALA A 585 -3.46 27.61 -4.44
C ALA A 585 -3.99 28.97 -3.95
N ALA A 586 -4.83 29.65 -4.73
CA ALA A 586 -5.58 30.82 -4.25
C ALA A 586 -6.81 30.40 -3.44
N VAL A 587 -7.42 29.25 -3.79
CA VAL A 587 -8.58 28.69 -3.10
C VAL A 587 -8.16 27.83 -1.89
N ASN A 588 -7.10 27.05 -2.05
CA ASN A 588 -6.54 26.14 -1.06
C ASN A 588 -5.23 26.74 -0.51
N SER A 589 -4.82 26.40 0.72
CA SER A 589 -3.54 26.88 1.23
C SER A 589 -2.36 26.32 0.40
N VAL A 590 -1.29 27.10 0.25
CA VAL A 590 -0.06 26.68 -0.46
C VAL A 590 0.49 25.35 0.08
N ASN A 591 0.34 25.09 1.38
CA ASN A 591 0.74 23.84 2.02
C ASN A 591 -0.08 22.64 1.50
N SER A 592 -1.36 22.82 1.21
CA SER A 592 -2.22 21.76 0.66
C SER A 592 -1.81 21.42 -0.77
N CYS A 593 -1.37 22.41 -1.55
CA CYS A 593 -0.92 22.22 -2.92
C CYS A 593 0.56 21.80 -3.04
N ARG A 594 1.23 21.47 -1.94
CA ARG A 594 2.67 21.19 -1.92
C ARG A 594 3.06 20.03 -2.83
N GLN A 595 2.32 18.91 -2.76
CA GLN A 595 2.58 17.72 -3.59
C GLN A 595 2.51 18.04 -5.08
N SER A 596 1.42 18.68 -5.52
CA SER A 596 1.28 19.10 -6.93
C SER A 596 2.39 20.08 -7.38
N SER A 597 2.76 21.06 -6.55
CA SER A 597 3.87 21.98 -6.89
C SER A 597 5.23 21.28 -7.01
N GLN A 598 5.50 20.29 -6.16
CA GLN A 598 6.71 19.48 -6.23
C GLN A 598 6.74 18.65 -7.52
N ALA A 599 5.63 18.00 -7.87
CA ALA A 599 5.52 17.24 -9.11
C ALA A 599 5.68 18.14 -10.34
N ILE A 600 5.03 19.32 -10.38
CA ILE A 600 5.20 20.27 -11.48
C ILE A 600 6.66 20.73 -11.60
N ALA A 601 7.35 20.99 -10.48
CA ALA A 601 8.75 21.37 -10.48
C ALA A 601 9.65 20.29 -11.13
N SER A 602 9.37 19.01 -10.88
CA SER A 602 10.05 17.90 -11.55
C SER A 602 9.66 17.77 -13.04
N VAL A 603 8.39 18.00 -13.39
CA VAL A 603 7.91 18.02 -14.79
C VAL A 603 8.67 19.08 -15.60
N CYS A 604 8.98 20.24 -15.03
CA CYS A 604 9.79 21.28 -15.69
C CYS A 604 11.13 20.74 -16.20
N HIS A 605 11.78 19.79 -15.49
CA HIS A 605 13.08 19.25 -15.90
C HIS A 605 13.04 18.47 -17.22
N HIS A 606 11.83 18.12 -17.68
CA HIS A 606 11.59 17.41 -18.93
C HIS A 606 11.28 18.37 -20.11
N TRP A 607 11.13 19.67 -19.85
CA TRP A 607 10.92 20.68 -20.89
C TRP A 607 12.25 21.04 -21.57
N ARG A 608 12.37 20.72 -22.86
CA ARG A 608 13.60 20.90 -23.65
C ARG A 608 13.75 22.34 -24.20
N PRO A 609 14.99 22.82 -24.41
CA PRO A 609 15.25 24.12 -25.01
C PRO A 609 14.64 24.27 -26.40
N ASP A 610 14.05 25.43 -26.68
CA ASP A 610 13.50 25.79 -27.98
C ASP A 610 13.75 27.29 -28.33
N ASP A 611 13.57 27.63 -29.60
CA ASP A 611 13.72 29.00 -30.13
C ASP A 611 12.54 29.92 -29.83
N VAL A 612 11.40 29.36 -29.39
CA VAL A 612 10.12 30.08 -29.28
C VAL A 612 9.92 30.65 -27.87
N THR A 613 10.51 30.02 -26.86
CA THR A 613 10.35 30.33 -25.45
C THR A 613 11.18 31.55 -25.07
N ARG A 614 10.49 32.58 -24.55
CA ARG A 614 11.14 33.81 -24.12
C ARG A 614 11.97 33.57 -22.86
N PRO A 615 13.09 34.30 -22.66
CA PRO A 615 13.88 34.18 -21.44
C PRO A 615 13.08 34.33 -20.13
N LEU A 616 12.13 35.26 -20.11
CA LEU A 616 11.27 35.51 -18.94
C LEU A 616 10.36 34.32 -18.59
N GLU A 617 9.84 33.60 -19.59
CA GLU A 617 8.95 32.44 -19.40
C GLU A 617 9.73 31.27 -18.78
N TRP A 618 10.95 31.04 -19.27
CA TRP A 618 11.86 30.05 -18.67
C TRP A 618 12.27 30.44 -17.24
N LEU A 619 12.56 31.72 -16.99
CA LEU A 619 12.92 32.20 -15.65
C LEU A 619 11.79 32.05 -14.64
N GLU A 620 10.53 32.23 -15.05
CA GLU A 620 9.38 31.96 -14.18
C GLU A 620 9.32 30.47 -13.80
N ALA A 621 9.54 29.57 -14.76
CA ALA A 621 9.58 28.13 -14.51
C ALA A 621 10.75 27.71 -13.60
N LEU A 622 11.93 28.31 -13.81
CA LEU A 622 13.10 28.09 -12.96
C LEU A 622 12.85 28.58 -11.53
N ASP A 623 12.33 29.79 -11.36
CA ASP A 623 12.02 30.33 -10.04
C ASP A 623 10.97 29.47 -9.31
N PHE A 624 9.94 29.01 -10.02
CA PHE A 624 8.95 28.06 -9.49
C PHE A 624 9.62 26.76 -9.02
N SER A 625 10.46 26.14 -9.87
CA SER A 625 11.14 24.89 -9.52
C SER A 625 12.09 25.04 -8.33
N LEU A 626 12.74 26.21 -8.18
CA LEU A 626 13.63 26.49 -7.05
C LEU A 626 12.86 26.66 -5.73
N GLN A 627 11.68 27.27 -5.79
CA GLN A 627 10.81 27.51 -4.63
C GLN A 627 10.10 26.23 -4.14
N HIS A 628 9.56 25.44 -5.07
CA HIS A 628 8.68 24.32 -4.75
C HIS A 628 9.36 22.95 -4.84
N GLY A 629 10.55 22.86 -5.45
CA GLY A 629 11.27 21.61 -5.63
C GLY A 629 11.67 20.91 -4.32
N VAL A 630 11.66 19.57 -4.33
CA VAL A 630 12.09 18.75 -3.19
C VAL A 630 13.57 19.02 -2.87
N GLU A 631 13.91 19.21 -1.60
CA GLU A 631 15.31 19.32 -1.15
C GLU A 631 15.95 17.93 -1.12
N SER A 632 16.36 17.43 -2.29
CA SER A 632 17.06 16.17 -2.43
C SER A 632 18.17 16.28 -3.49
N LEU A 633 19.25 15.52 -3.32
CA LEU A 633 20.36 15.51 -4.26
C LEU A 633 19.90 15.10 -5.68
N LYS A 634 19.04 14.08 -5.76
CA LYS A 634 18.47 13.58 -7.02
C LYS A 634 17.65 14.64 -7.77
N PHE A 635 16.84 15.41 -7.03
CA PHE A 635 16.06 16.50 -7.62
C PHE A 635 16.99 17.62 -8.12
N ASN A 636 17.96 18.03 -7.30
CA ASN A 636 18.87 19.11 -7.64
C ASN A 636 19.78 18.73 -8.82
N GLU A 637 20.21 17.48 -8.94
CA GLU A 637 20.93 16.99 -10.12
C GLU A 637 20.10 17.17 -11.40
N SER A 638 18.83 16.74 -11.37
CA SER A 638 17.91 16.87 -12.51
C SER A 638 17.64 18.35 -12.87
N LEU A 639 17.48 19.20 -11.85
CA LEU A 639 17.32 20.64 -11.98
C LEU A 639 18.54 21.31 -12.61
N LEU A 640 19.75 21.00 -12.13
CA LEU A 640 20.98 21.63 -12.61
C LEU A 640 21.28 21.18 -14.05
N VAL A 641 21.10 19.90 -14.37
CA VAL A 641 21.22 19.40 -15.76
C VAL A 641 20.24 20.13 -16.67
N TRP A 642 19.00 20.32 -16.22
CA TRP A 642 17.99 21.07 -16.97
C TRP A 642 18.39 22.54 -17.19
N VAL A 643 18.90 23.22 -16.15
CA VAL A 643 19.41 24.60 -16.27
C VAL A 643 20.55 24.68 -17.28
N LEU A 644 21.51 23.76 -17.20
CA LEU A 644 22.65 23.71 -18.13
C LEU A 644 22.18 23.59 -19.59
N HIS A 645 21.27 22.65 -19.88
CA HIS A 645 20.74 22.48 -21.24
C HIS A 645 20.10 23.75 -21.81
N TRP A 646 19.39 24.54 -20.99
CA TRP A 646 18.79 25.81 -21.42
C TRP A 646 19.79 26.95 -21.61
N LEU A 647 20.91 26.93 -20.86
CA LEU A 647 21.99 27.90 -21.02
C LEU A 647 22.88 27.60 -22.23
N GLU A 648 23.03 26.33 -22.59
CA GLU A 648 23.76 25.89 -23.80
C GLU A 648 22.89 25.92 -25.06
N GLY A 649 21.57 25.80 -24.89
CA GLY A 649 20.60 25.73 -25.97
C GLY A 649 20.36 27.05 -26.72
N PRO A 650 19.46 27.02 -27.72
CA PRO A 650 19.17 28.17 -28.57
C PRO A 650 18.61 29.34 -27.76
N GLY A 651 19.20 30.54 -27.85
CA GLY A 651 18.82 31.70 -27.02
C GLY A 651 19.40 31.69 -25.59
N GLY A 652 20.26 30.73 -25.25
CA GLY A 652 20.95 30.63 -23.96
C GLY A 652 21.67 31.91 -23.48
N PRO A 653 22.34 32.70 -24.36
CA PRO A 653 22.99 33.96 -23.96
C PRO A 653 22.01 34.98 -23.37
N ASP A 654 20.83 35.14 -23.97
CA ASP A 654 19.82 36.09 -23.49
C ASP A 654 19.23 35.60 -22.16
N ARG A 655 19.03 34.29 -22.01
CA ARG A 655 18.58 33.68 -20.73
C ARG A 655 19.60 33.86 -19.61
N ALA A 656 20.89 33.71 -19.90
CA ALA A 656 21.96 33.97 -18.92
C ALA A 656 21.97 35.45 -18.48
N THR A 657 21.80 36.39 -19.41
CA THR A 657 21.72 37.82 -19.10
C THR A 657 20.49 38.13 -18.24
N GLU A 658 19.34 37.60 -18.60
CA GLU A 658 18.09 37.84 -17.87
C GLU A 658 18.10 37.20 -16.47
N LEU A 659 18.72 36.00 -16.30
CA LEU A 659 18.90 35.35 -15.00
C LEU A 659 19.70 36.21 -14.01
N VAL A 660 20.67 36.97 -14.52
CA VAL A 660 21.49 37.90 -13.73
C VAL A 660 20.73 39.20 -13.42
N ASN A 661 19.89 39.69 -14.35
CA ASN A 661 19.35 41.06 -14.30
C ASN A 661 17.91 41.21 -13.74
N VAL A 662 16.95 40.38 -14.15
CA VAL A 662 15.50 40.71 -14.12
C VAL A 662 14.88 40.80 -12.72
N GLN A 663 15.45 40.10 -11.73
CA GLN A 663 14.92 40.08 -10.35
C GLN A 663 15.94 40.56 -9.30
N LYS A 664 16.84 41.49 -9.65
CA LYS A 664 17.98 41.87 -8.78
C LYS A 664 18.81 40.66 -8.31
N GLY A 665 18.89 39.62 -9.14
CA GLY A 665 19.59 38.37 -8.81
C GLY A 665 18.85 37.40 -7.88
N ARG A 666 17.58 37.62 -7.53
CA ARG A 666 16.82 36.76 -6.58
C ARG A 666 16.64 35.31 -7.03
N CYS A 667 16.43 35.07 -8.32
CA CYS A 667 16.37 33.71 -8.87
C CYS A 667 17.76 33.04 -8.81
N LEU A 668 18.80 33.80 -9.17
CA LEU A 668 20.18 33.35 -9.20
C LEU A 668 20.74 32.98 -7.81
N GLU A 669 20.64 33.89 -6.83
CA GLU A 669 19.83 33.59 -5.66
C GLU A 669 19.71 32.17 -5.12
N LYS A 670 18.47 31.70 -5.28
CA LYS A 670 17.97 30.39 -4.92
C LYS A 670 18.70 29.30 -5.68
N LEU A 671 19.10 29.54 -6.95
CA LEU A 671 19.90 28.59 -7.71
C LEU A 671 21.23 28.31 -6.99
N LEU A 672 21.90 29.35 -6.48
CA LEU A 672 23.13 29.19 -5.71
C LEU A 672 22.91 28.56 -4.35
N ALA A 673 21.82 28.91 -3.67
CA ALA A 673 21.45 28.21 -2.45
C ALA A 673 21.31 26.70 -2.69
N ARG A 674 20.71 26.29 -3.82
CA ARG A 674 20.60 24.87 -4.22
C ARG A 674 21.95 24.25 -4.57
N VAL A 675 22.83 24.98 -5.27
CA VAL A 675 24.20 24.53 -5.56
C VAL A 675 24.99 24.31 -4.27
N HIS A 676 25.02 25.29 -3.37
CA HIS A 676 25.71 25.20 -2.08
C HIS A 676 25.17 24.05 -1.23
N TRP A 677 23.85 23.91 -1.14
CA TRP A 677 23.23 22.79 -0.44
C TRP A 677 23.65 21.44 -1.03
N SER A 678 23.66 21.30 -2.35
CA SER A 678 24.01 20.04 -3.03
C SER A 678 25.48 19.68 -2.83
N LEU A 679 26.39 20.65 -2.96
CA LEU A 679 27.82 20.44 -2.70
C LEU A 679 28.06 20.11 -1.21
N GLY A 680 27.36 20.79 -0.30
CA GLY A 680 27.43 20.51 1.14
C GLY A 680 26.97 19.09 1.49
N GLU A 681 25.87 18.62 0.90
CA GLU A 681 25.40 17.23 1.05
C GLU A 681 26.40 16.20 0.52
N ILE A 682 27.04 16.47 -0.62
CA ILE A 682 28.09 15.59 -1.18
C ILE A 682 29.28 15.48 -0.23
N VAL A 683 29.72 16.61 0.34
CA VAL A 683 30.80 16.65 1.34
C VAL A 683 30.39 15.89 2.61
N ALA A 684 29.18 16.11 3.12
CA ALA A 684 28.68 15.46 4.33
C ALA A 684 28.58 13.92 4.20
N ARG A 685 28.40 13.41 2.97
CA ARG A 685 28.35 11.96 2.68
C ARG A 685 29.73 11.31 2.50
N GLY A 686 30.81 12.04 2.74
CA GLY A 686 32.17 11.51 2.79
C GLY A 686 32.98 11.61 1.49
N GLY A 687 32.53 12.39 0.50
CA GLY A 687 33.35 12.82 -0.65
C GLY A 687 34.02 11.73 -1.49
N GLY A 688 33.59 10.46 -1.38
CA GLY A 688 34.15 9.37 -2.17
C GLY A 688 33.95 9.59 -3.68
N GLU A 689 34.89 9.13 -4.50
CA GLU A 689 34.96 9.33 -5.96
C GLU A 689 33.67 8.96 -6.72
N ASP A 690 32.78 8.16 -6.12
CA ASP A 690 31.51 7.73 -6.72
C ASP A 690 30.28 8.61 -6.40
N ALA A 691 30.36 9.56 -5.45
CA ALA A 691 29.19 10.35 -5.01
C ALA A 691 29.17 11.77 -5.61
N GLY A 692 28.37 11.97 -6.66
CA GLY A 692 28.03 13.30 -7.20
C GLY A 692 28.91 13.88 -8.34
N PRO A 693 29.62 13.10 -9.19
CA PRO A 693 30.45 13.65 -10.26
C PRO A 693 29.63 14.46 -11.28
N ILE A 694 28.37 14.07 -11.52
CA ILE A 694 27.43 14.77 -12.41
C ILE A 694 27.13 16.18 -11.87
N VAL A 695 26.77 16.29 -10.59
CA VAL A 695 26.44 17.59 -9.98
C VAL A 695 27.67 18.51 -10.01
N THR A 696 28.83 18.01 -9.62
CA THR A 696 30.10 18.76 -9.62
C THR A 696 30.45 19.28 -11.01
N SER A 697 30.39 18.41 -12.03
CA SER A 697 30.66 18.78 -13.43
C SER A 697 29.67 19.81 -13.96
N VAL A 698 28.37 19.60 -13.73
CA VAL A 698 27.31 20.52 -14.18
C VAL A 698 27.43 21.89 -13.51
N VAL A 699 27.77 21.94 -12.22
CA VAL A 699 28.01 23.20 -11.49
C VAL A 699 29.16 23.99 -12.14
N LEU A 700 30.27 23.32 -12.47
CA LEU A 700 31.41 23.97 -13.13
C LEU A 700 31.02 24.54 -14.51
N GLN A 701 30.24 23.80 -15.29
CA GLN A 701 29.77 24.23 -16.62
C GLN A 701 28.76 25.38 -16.55
N ILE A 702 27.78 25.32 -15.64
CA ILE A 702 26.85 26.44 -15.40
C ILE A 702 27.62 27.68 -15.00
N ALA A 703 28.60 27.55 -14.10
CA ALA A 703 29.42 28.67 -13.68
C ALA A 703 30.15 29.30 -14.87
N ASP A 704 30.75 28.53 -15.78
CA ASP A 704 31.38 29.08 -16.99
C ASP A 704 30.44 29.91 -17.85
N LEU A 705 29.26 29.35 -18.12
CA LEU A 705 28.28 29.99 -18.98
C LEU A 705 27.80 31.30 -18.33
N LEU A 706 27.57 31.29 -17.02
CA LEU A 706 27.12 32.48 -16.30
C LEU A 706 28.24 33.51 -16.14
N PHE A 707 29.48 33.13 -15.80
CA PHE A 707 30.60 34.05 -15.64
C PHE A 707 31.08 34.64 -16.96
N SER A 708 31.17 33.83 -18.03
CA SER A 708 31.56 34.29 -19.36
C SER A 708 30.58 35.33 -19.93
N LYS A 709 29.31 35.31 -19.49
CA LYS A 709 28.24 36.19 -19.96
C LYS A 709 27.89 37.34 -19.00
N ALA A 710 27.94 37.14 -17.67
CA ALA A 710 27.87 38.20 -16.65
C ALA A 710 28.96 39.27 -16.87
N ALA A 711 30.05 38.88 -17.51
CA ALA A 711 31.10 39.73 -18.02
C ALA A 711 30.67 40.91 -18.90
N LYS A 712 29.51 40.82 -19.56
CA LYS A 712 28.99 41.87 -20.44
C LYS A 712 28.16 42.92 -19.69
N VAL A 713 27.76 42.63 -18.45
CA VAL A 713 26.93 43.50 -17.59
C VAL A 713 27.79 44.27 -16.58
N LEU A 714 28.94 43.73 -16.20
CA LEU A 714 29.89 44.31 -15.24
C LEU A 714 30.89 45.29 -15.86
N ALA A 715 31.42 46.22 -15.06
CA ALA A 715 32.56 47.03 -15.45
C ALA A 715 33.76 46.15 -15.82
N LYS A 716 34.37 46.41 -16.99
CA LYS A 716 35.39 45.56 -17.65
C LYS A 716 36.53 45.13 -16.70
N THR A 717 36.98 46.05 -15.84
CA THR A 717 38.07 45.84 -14.86
C THR A 717 37.75 44.82 -13.77
N GLN A 718 36.51 44.71 -13.32
CA GLN A 718 36.11 43.74 -12.29
C GLN A 718 35.94 42.35 -12.90
N CYS A 719 35.41 42.27 -14.12
CA CYS A 719 35.20 41.01 -14.80
C CYS A 719 36.51 40.29 -15.13
N ASP A 720 37.53 41.02 -15.58
CA ASP A 720 38.82 40.44 -15.94
C ASP A 720 39.53 39.80 -14.73
N LEU A 721 39.31 40.33 -13.52
CA LEU A 721 39.82 39.74 -12.27
C LEU A 721 39.17 38.38 -11.95
N TYR A 722 37.84 38.30 -12.00
CA TYR A 722 37.12 37.06 -11.71
C TYR A 722 37.37 35.99 -12.78
N LYS A 723 37.45 36.38 -14.05
CA LYS A 723 37.84 35.48 -15.15
C LYS A 723 39.24 34.89 -14.91
N LYS A 724 40.18 35.72 -14.50
CA LYS A 724 41.55 35.25 -14.18
C LYS A 724 41.56 34.29 -13.00
N GLN A 725 40.81 34.56 -11.93
CA GLN A 725 40.73 33.68 -10.76
C GLN A 725 40.04 32.34 -11.08
N MET A 726 39.00 32.34 -11.91
CA MET A 726 38.39 31.10 -12.39
C MET A 726 39.34 30.24 -13.21
N VAL A 727 40.09 30.85 -14.15
CA VAL A 727 41.08 30.12 -14.95
C VAL A 727 42.15 29.50 -14.04
N LEU A 728 42.62 30.24 -13.04
CA LEU A 728 43.62 29.73 -12.07
C LEU A 728 43.09 28.54 -11.26
N LEU A 729 41.85 28.61 -10.74
CA LEU A 729 41.23 27.51 -10.00
C LEU A 729 41.04 26.23 -10.83
N ARG A 730 40.97 26.35 -12.16
CA ARG A 730 40.68 25.23 -13.07
C ARG A 730 41.91 24.55 -13.61
N VAL A 731 42.93 25.34 -13.90
CA VAL A 731 44.23 24.86 -14.41
C VAL A 731 45.03 24.17 -13.30
N ASP A 732 44.67 24.39 -12.03
CA ASP A 732 45.25 23.68 -10.91
C ASP A 732 44.88 22.18 -10.94
N ALA A 733 45.82 21.36 -11.40
CA ALA A 733 45.67 19.91 -11.47
C ALA A 733 45.72 19.24 -10.08
N SER A 734 46.10 19.97 -9.02
CA SER A 734 46.21 19.44 -7.66
C SER A 734 44.88 19.41 -6.89
N LEU A 735 43.86 20.14 -7.37
CA LEU A 735 42.55 20.23 -6.72
C LEU A 735 41.54 19.22 -7.32
N PRO A 736 40.85 18.41 -6.48
CA PRO A 736 39.70 17.61 -6.90
C PRO A 736 38.56 18.45 -7.47
N ASP A 737 37.75 17.87 -8.35
CA ASP A 737 36.64 18.58 -9.00
C ASP A 737 35.61 19.14 -8.00
N LEU A 738 35.41 18.45 -6.87
CA LEU A 738 34.54 18.92 -5.79
C LEU A 738 35.04 20.22 -5.16
N GLU A 739 36.36 20.31 -4.91
CA GLU A 739 36.98 21.52 -4.37
C GLU A 739 36.97 22.66 -5.38
N LYS A 740 37.16 22.34 -6.67
CA LYS A 740 37.01 23.30 -7.77
C LYS A 740 35.58 23.85 -7.86
N ALA A 741 34.56 22.99 -7.70
CA ALA A 741 33.16 23.41 -7.73
C ALA A 741 32.80 24.29 -6.52
N LEU A 742 33.28 23.94 -5.32
CA LEU A 742 33.14 24.75 -4.11
C LEU A 742 33.81 26.12 -4.26
N GLY A 743 35.07 26.16 -4.73
CA GLY A 743 35.78 27.41 -4.97
C GLY A 743 35.07 28.29 -6.01
N THR A 744 34.54 27.68 -7.06
CA THR A 744 33.80 28.37 -8.12
C THR A 744 32.47 28.95 -7.61
N SER A 745 31.72 28.21 -6.78
CA SER A 745 30.45 28.70 -6.24
C SER A 745 30.65 29.89 -5.29
N VAL A 746 31.73 29.87 -4.50
CA VAL A 746 32.13 30.98 -3.61
C VAL A 746 32.46 32.24 -4.41
N LEU A 747 33.28 32.13 -5.45
CA LEU A 747 33.60 33.26 -6.34
C LEU A 747 32.35 33.86 -6.98
N PHE A 748 31.40 32.99 -7.36
CA PHE A 748 30.17 33.43 -8.01
C PHE A 748 29.22 34.14 -7.03
N SER A 749 29.16 33.66 -5.78
CA SER A 749 28.44 34.34 -4.70
C SER A 749 29.06 35.71 -4.38
N GLU A 750 30.39 35.81 -4.37
CA GLU A 750 31.08 37.09 -4.13
C GLU A 750 30.77 38.11 -5.24
N LEU A 751 30.77 37.65 -6.50
CA LEU A 751 30.43 38.48 -7.66
C LEU A 751 29.03 39.11 -7.51
N LEU A 752 28.04 38.33 -7.06
CA LEU A 752 26.66 38.82 -6.87
C LEU A 752 26.51 39.84 -5.75
N VAL A 753 27.24 39.64 -4.65
CA VAL A 753 27.29 40.63 -3.55
C VAL A 753 27.84 41.96 -4.05
N ARG A 754 28.81 41.94 -4.97
CA ARG A 754 29.38 43.16 -5.58
C ARG A 754 28.46 43.79 -6.63
N LEU A 755 27.75 42.99 -7.44
CA LEU A 755 26.72 43.46 -8.38
C LEU A 755 25.61 44.25 -7.67
N ARG A 756 25.16 43.79 -6.49
CA ARG A 756 24.16 44.48 -5.65
C ARG A 756 24.61 45.83 -5.09
N LYS A 757 25.92 46.08 -5.00
CA LYS A 757 26.47 47.35 -4.53
C LYS A 757 26.64 48.37 -5.65
N ALA A 758 26.59 47.92 -6.90
CA ALA A 758 26.81 48.73 -8.10
C ALA A 758 25.52 49.18 -8.80
N ASN A 759 24.41 48.46 -8.58
CA ASN A 759 23.03 48.83 -8.95
C ASN A 759 22.27 49.34 -7.72
#